data_AF-A0A354GL33-F1
#
_entry.id   AF-A0A354GL33-F1
#
_cell.length_a   1.000
_cell.length_b   1.000
_cell.length_c   1.000
_cell.angle_alpha   90.00
_cell.angle_beta   90.00
_cell.angle_gamma   90.00
#
_symmetry.space_group_name_H-M   'P 1'
#
loop_
_entity.id
_entity.type
_entity.pdbx_description
1 polymer ?
#
loop_
_entity_poly.entity_id
_entity_poly.type
_entity_poly.pdbx_seq_one_letter_code
_entity_poly.pdbx_strand_id
1 'polypeptide(L)'
;MENTIRTKGAICLLYWLFIGGPAVAFAQQSAPPHIEKVRIGLPGSQKEEETARSRNGAWAPVYVKLKASPAGNVRDRYKLRVETTDTENTAYHYDVAVPALAPNDDYNAIAYVRPGAVGSEFSVDLLTAEGRSVQGVPRLTREVDKETLGAKDVLYLSVGGKMAEMKRSILGLPALAAGAADDAMEQKGTVQFAYIENDFDMPDLWFGYEAADVVILVTRDEKFINDLNSDNGAPRRKALAEWVRRGGKLVVSVGPSPEHASVVAQVLDKMPLPDFDKMPLINCRIEGSAMCPETANLVRWAAPNGPFAPALHNVEILRLIPGDGVTVLASESAKVGDKTQECPVVVEASCGLGRVWMTAFDLDGPPFKTWPEGQKAFWSKVQSEFTPKAGLAAPRQPQQVAPGLDVTVNEQPALLAELQRALENFEQIPVVSFGWVALFILIYILIVGPLDYVLLTRVFKRPELTWITFPVVVLSLSVLVYCVAYAMKGDDLRINKIDLVEYDLHSPQQAYGTTWFTLFSPRIQDYTIGVEPTAPTWTVAPPQDATSHAVEVAVLANPDLAERVGSSSLFRKPYAYAEDASGLERVPIPVWSTRTFQASWRAGLDTAKPPLAARIRRDPADKTKLVGEITNQLPVELQSVTVFYQGRYHAVPDLGPGATFNVQTLFAGNKIGLPASQWVGNMQTLAPLTGAAFAPADPGQNGRFNNPQPNYPVKQPYELLKDLMFHTKADGGQMNNSGLRPFDQSWRLDEEKTAPVQADKVWRDEIILVARTPTLYDHSETVARDPGSATRLWLDRLPGGKAERPALSGFLGQQTYIRAYIPLQSAK
;
A
#
# COMPACT_ATOMS: atom_id res chain seq x y z
N MET A 1 -17.33 -85.66 29.77
CA MET A 1 -16.06 -85.39 30.45
C MET A 1 -15.77 -83.92 30.23
N GLU A 2 -16.37 -83.03 31.03
CA GLU A 2 -15.78 -82.43 32.26
C GLU A 2 -14.53 -81.61 31.89
N ASN A 3 -14.47 -80.29 32.03
CA ASN A 3 -14.74 -79.47 33.21
C ASN A 3 -14.83 -77.96 32.80
N THR A 4 -15.89 -77.21 33.18
CA THR A 4 -15.95 -76.12 34.22
C THR A 4 -14.98 -74.94 33.98
N ILE A 5 -15.27 -73.63 34.05
CA ILE A 5 -16.16 -72.68 34.78
C ILE A 5 -15.93 -71.30 34.05
N ARG A 6 -16.87 -70.35 33.77
CA ARG A 6 -17.47 -69.34 34.69
C ARG A 6 -18.40 -68.37 33.90
N THR A 7 -19.69 -68.38 34.23
CA THR A 7 -20.68 -67.28 34.40
C THR A 7 -20.53 -65.91 33.70
N LYS A 8 -21.56 -65.52 32.93
CA LYS A 8 -22.39 -64.29 33.05
C LYS A 8 -23.83 -64.64 32.56
N GLY A 9 -24.88 -64.73 33.39
CA GLY A 9 -25.81 -63.64 33.80
C GLY A 9 -26.68 -63.17 32.62
N ALA A 10 -27.86 -63.74 32.30
CA ALA A 10 -29.21 -63.59 32.92
C ALA A 10 -29.67 -62.14 33.15
N ILE A 11 -30.91 -61.68 32.89
CA ILE A 11 -32.15 -62.20 32.29
C ILE A 11 -33.01 -60.97 31.97
N CYS A 12 -33.67 -61.01 30.81
CA CYS A 12 -35.04 -60.58 30.45
C CYS A 12 -35.93 -59.66 31.34
N LEU A 13 -36.81 -58.98 30.59
CA LEU A 13 -38.19 -58.50 30.86
C LEU A 13 -38.47 -57.06 31.37
N LEU A 14 -38.98 -56.26 30.41
CA LEU A 14 -40.27 -55.51 30.44
C LEU A 14 -40.69 -54.80 31.72
N TYR A 15 -40.84 -53.47 31.65
CA TYR A 15 -42.09 -52.78 32.04
C TYR A 15 -42.17 -51.39 31.40
N TRP A 16 -43.32 -51.11 30.79
CA TRP A 16 -43.76 -49.82 30.26
C TRP A 16 -44.32 -48.93 31.40
N LEU A 17 -44.37 -47.62 31.14
CA LEU A 17 -45.01 -46.51 31.88
C LEU A 17 -44.15 -45.74 32.91
N PHE A 18 -43.69 -44.55 32.52
CA PHE A 18 -44.15 -43.30 33.15
C PHE A 18 -44.00 -42.11 32.19
N ILE A 19 -45.00 -41.23 32.26
CA ILE A 19 -45.42 -40.18 31.34
C ILE A 19 -44.74 -38.84 31.68
N GLY A 20 -44.42 -38.03 30.66
CA GLY A 20 -44.46 -36.57 30.73
C GLY A 20 -43.26 -35.85 31.35
N GLY A 21 -42.19 -35.65 30.58
CA GLY A 21 -41.28 -34.51 30.75
C GLY A 21 -41.56 -33.51 29.64
N PRO A 22 -41.49 -32.18 29.86
CA PRO A 22 -41.74 -31.22 28.81
C PRO A 22 -40.76 -31.51 27.67
N ALA A 23 -41.27 -31.54 26.44
CA ALA A 23 -40.41 -31.38 25.29
C ALA A 23 -39.69 -30.05 25.49
N VAL A 24 -38.46 -30.10 26.01
CA VAL A 24 -37.50 -29.04 25.79
C VAL A 24 -37.38 -29.04 24.28
N ALA A 25 -38.01 -28.07 23.65
CA ALA A 25 -37.77 -27.75 22.27
C ALA A 25 -36.25 -27.66 22.13
N PHE A 26 -35.62 -28.69 21.58
CA PHE A 26 -34.30 -28.55 21.03
C PHE A 26 -34.46 -27.44 20.01
N ALA A 27 -34.01 -26.24 20.37
CA ALA A 27 -33.89 -25.12 19.45
C ALA A 27 -33.25 -25.71 18.20
N GLN A 28 -34.03 -25.76 17.13
CA GLN A 28 -33.70 -26.38 15.87
C GLN A 28 -32.32 -25.86 15.49
N GLN A 29 -31.30 -26.73 15.54
CA GLN A 29 -29.93 -26.34 15.19
C GLN A 29 -29.98 -25.95 13.71
N SER A 30 -30.09 -24.65 13.45
CA SER A 30 -29.98 -24.07 12.10
C SER A 30 -28.69 -24.60 11.50
N ALA A 31 -28.78 -25.32 10.39
CA ALA A 31 -27.62 -25.81 9.68
C ALA A 31 -26.67 -24.63 9.34
N PRO A 32 -25.35 -24.85 9.30
CA PRO A 32 -24.41 -23.80 8.96
C PRO A 32 -24.61 -23.30 7.52
N PRO A 33 -24.25 -22.04 7.21
CA PRO A 33 -24.15 -21.60 5.82
C PRO A 33 -23.12 -22.43 5.06
N HIS A 34 -23.28 -22.53 3.74
CA HIS A 34 -22.39 -23.30 2.87
C HIS A 34 -21.49 -22.38 2.04
N ILE A 35 -20.19 -22.65 2.00
CA ILE A 35 -19.27 -21.99 1.06
C ILE A 35 -19.50 -22.58 -0.32
N GLU A 36 -20.11 -21.79 -1.23
CA GLU A 36 -20.32 -22.18 -2.62
C GLU A 36 -19.08 -21.90 -3.47
N LYS A 37 -18.43 -20.75 -3.22
CA LYS A 37 -17.38 -20.27 -4.09
C LYS A 37 -16.39 -19.35 -3.38
N VAL A 38 -15.12 -19.45 -3.77
CA VAL A 38 -14.03 -18.56 -3.35
C VAL A 38 -13.31 -18.01 -4.58
N ARG A 39 -13.00 -16.71 -4.58
CA ARG A 39 -12.19 -16.03 -5.60
C ARG A 39 -11.16 -15.11 -4.91
N ILE A 40 -9.90 -15.17 -5.32
CA ILE A 40 -8.77 -14.46 -4.67
C ILE A 40 -8.24 -13.38 -5.61
N GLY A 41 -8.44 -12.13 -5.25
CA GLY A 41 -8.06 -10.96 -6.03
C GLY A 41 -9.22 -10.30 -6.76
N LEU A 42 -8.95 -9.14 -7.36
CA LEU A 42 -9.93 -8.35 -8.13
C LEU A 42 -10.42 -9.15 -9.34
N PRO A 43 -11.70 -9.06 -9.75
CA PRO A 43 -12.20 -9.88 -10.86
C PRO A 43 -11.50 -9.53 -12.19
N GLY A 44 -10.97 -10.53 -12.90
CA GLY A 44 -10.06 -10.34 -14.04
C GLY A 44 -10.64 -10.65 -15.42
N SER A 45 -11.72 -11.42 -15.52
CA SER A 45 -12.27 -11.86 -16.81
C SER A 45 -13.59 -11.17 -17.18
N GLN A 46 -13.80 -10.95 -18.48
CA GLN A 46 -15.09 -10.56 -19.05
C GLN A 46 -16.01 -11.76 -19.35
N LYS A 47 -15.48 -12.99 -19.33
CA LYS A 47 -16.16 -14.28 -19.58
C LYS A 47 -16.36 -15.07 -18.29
N GLU A 48 -17.27 -16.06 -18.32
CA GLU A 48 -17.63 -16.96 -17.22
C GLU A 48 -16.46 -17.72 -16.55
N GLU A 49 -15.27 -17.76 -17.16
CA GLU A 49 -14.06 -18.20 -16.47
C GLU A 49 -13.65 -17.13 -15.45
N GLU A 50 -14.01 -17.37 -14.19
CA GLU A 50 -13.83 -16.46 -13.06
C GLU A 50 -12.36 -16.31 -12.62
N THR A 51 -11.50 -15.84 -13.52
CA THR A 51 -10.13 -15.46 -13.16
C THR A 51 -10.13 -14.19 -12.32
N ALA A 52 -9.17 -14.08 -11.41
CA ALA A 52 -8.95 -12.88 -10.61
C ALA A 52 -7.56 -12.27 -10.87
N ARG A 53 -7.24 -11.11 -10.29
CA ARG A 53 -5.95 -10.44 -10.35
C ARG A 53 -5.52 -10.03 -8.95
N SER A 54 -4.32 -10.43 -8.57
CA SER A 54 -3.72 -10.09 -7.27
C SER A 54 -2.22 -9.86 -7.42
N ARG A 55 -1.66 -8.96 -6.61
CA ARG A 55 -0.24 -8.65 -6.57
C ARG A 55 0.35 -9.17 -5.27
N ASN A 56 1.49 -9.84 -5.33
CA ASN A 56 2.18 -10.28 -4.11
C ASN A 56 2.69 -9.07 -3.34
N GLY A 57 2.58 -9.14 -2.01
CA GLY A 57 2.95 -8.04 -1.15
C GLY A 57 2.01 -6.84 -1.18
N ALA A 58 0.88 -6.93 -1.87
CA ALA A 58 -0.23 -5.98 -1.79
C ALA A 58 -1.47 -6.70 -1.28
N TRP A 59 -2.35 -5.97 -0.61
CA TRP A 59 -3.64 -6.45 -0.18
C TRP A 59 -4.51 -6.86 -1.39
N ALA A 60 -5.16 -8.02 -1.25
CA ALA A 60 -6.03 -8.62 -2.24
C ALA A 60 -7.35 -9.02 -1.56
N PRO A 61 -8.51 -8.63 -2.13
CA PRO A 61 -9.80 -9.10 -1.64
C PRO A 61 -9.98 -10.60 -1.91
N VAL A 62 -10.62 -11.29 -0.98
CA VAL A 62 -11.05 -12.69 -1.11
C VAL A 62 -12.56 -12.72 -1.04
N TYR A 63 -13.19 -12.93 -2.19
CA TYR A 63 -14.63 -12.99 -2.31
C TYR A 63 -15.09 -14.41 -1.98
N VAL A 64 -15.98 -14.53 -0.99
CA VAL A 64 -16.54 -15.81 -0.56
C VAL A 64 -18.06 -15.76 -0.70
N LYS A 65 -18.59 -16.53 -1.64
CA LYS A 65 -20.04 -16.69 -1.81
C LYS A 65 -20.55 -17.73 -0.83
N LEU A 66 -21.43 -17.29 0.07
CA LEU A 66 -22.11 -18.11 1.07
C LEU A 66 -23.57 -18.31 0.69
N LYS A 67 -24.05 -19.55 0.83
CA LYS A 67 -25.46 -19.88 0.79
C LYS A 67 -25.98 -20.09 2.21
N ALA A 68 -26.94 -19.27 2.63
CA ALA A 68 -27.57 -19.44 3.93
C ALA A 68 -28.38 -20.74 3.99
N SER A 69 -28.48 -21.32 5.19
CA SER A 69 -29.28 -22.54 5.38
C SER A 69 -30.78 -22.28 5.20
N PRO A 70 -31.61 -23.33 5.04
CA PRO A 70 -33.06 -23.19 5.01
C PRO A 70 -33.68 -22.60 6.30
N ALA A 71 -32.92 -22.56 7.40
CA ALA A 71 -33.33 -21.93 8.66
C ALA A 71 -32.74 -20.51 8.84
N GLY A 72 -31.93 -20.04 7.87
CA GLY A 72 -31.10 -18.84 8.00
C GLY A 72 -29.96 -19.02 9.01
N ASN A 73 -29.34 -17.91 9.40
CA ASN A 73 -28.43 -17.87 10.54
C ASN A 73 -28.58 -16.56 11.30
N VAL A 74 -28.33 -16.64 12.61
CA VAL A 74 -28.23 -15.47 13.48
C VAL A 74 -26.84 -14.84 13.39
N ARG A 75 -26.75 -13.56 13.74
CA ARG A 75 -25.51 -12.77 13.78
C ARG A 75 -24.48 -13.41 14.72
N ASP A 76 -23.19 -13.24 14.42
CA ASP A 76 -22.04 -13.59 15.28
C ASP A 76 -21.91 -15.09 15.63
N ARG A 77 -22.66 -15.96 14.97
CA ARG A 77 -22.60 -17.42 15.19
C ARG A 77 -21.45 -18.08 14.43
N TYR A 78 -21.10 -17.51 13.28
CA TYR A 78 -20.05 -18.02 12.41
C TYR A 78 -19.10 -16.90 12.01
N LYS A 79 -17.86 -17.29 11.70
CA LYS A 79 -16.86 -16.42 11.10
C LYS A 79 -16.16 -17.15 9.96
N LEU A 80 -15.76 -16.41 8.94
CA LEU A 80 -14.88 -16.88 7.89
C LEU A 80 -13.44 -16.62 8.29
N ARG A 81 -12.59 -17.62 8.13
CA ARG A 81 -11.15 -17.50 8.28
C ARG A 81 -10.50 -17.74 6.93
N VAL A 82 -9.68 -16.79 6.50
CA VAL A 82 -8.82 -16.97 5.33
C VAL A 82 -7.38 -17.04 5.80
N GLU A 83 -6.68 -18.13 5.47
CA GLU A 83 -5.29 -18.36 5.85
C GLU A 83 -4.39 -18.46 4.61
N THR A 84 -3.22 -17.83 4.68
CA THR A 84 -2.16 -17.91 3.66
C THR A 84 -0.79 -17.59 4.28
N THR A 85 0.26 -17.45 3.46
CA THR A 85 1.62 -17.15 3.89
C THR A 85 2.07 -15.76 3.47
N ASP A 86 2.90 -15.13 4.30
CA ASP A 86 3.62 -13.90 3.97
C ASP A 86 4.95 -14.16 3.24
N THR A 87 5.71 -13.09 2.95
CA THR A 87 6.97 -13.14 2.19
C THR A 87 8.08 -13.96 2.86
N GLU A 88 7.97 -14.21 4.17
CA GLU A 88 8.89 -15.07 4.92
C GLU A 88 8.36 -16.51 5.06
N ASN A 89 7.30 -16.86 4.33
CA ASN A 89 6.57 -18.12 4.42
C ASN A 89 6.00 -18.41 5.82
N THR A 90 5.72 -17.37 6.60
CA THR A 90 5.01 -17.52 7.88
C THR A 90 3.50 -17.50 7.61
N ALA A 91 2.80 -18.52 8.10
CA ALA A 91 1.34 -18.59 7.98
C ALA A 91 0.65 -17.52 8.85
N TYR A 92 -0.43 -16.96 8.33
CA TYR A 92 -1.31 -16.04 9.06
C TYR A 92 -2.74 -16.18 8.59
N HIS A 93 -3.66 -15.66 9.39
CA HIS A 93 -5.06 -15.61 9.01
C HIS A 93 -5.69 -14.24 9.19
N TYR A 94 -6.78 -14.04 8.46
CA TYR A 94 -7.69 -12.91 8.55
C TYR A 94 -9.10 -13.45 8.78
N ASP A 95 -9.78 -12.96 9.81
CA ASP A 95 -11.11 -13.41 10.21
C ASP A 95 -12.15 -12.34 9.88
N VAL A 96 -13.30 -12.76 9.33
CA VAL A 96 -14.46 -11.89 9.04
C VAL A 96 -15.71 -12.49 9.67
N ALA A 97 -16.48 -11.68 10.39
CA ALA A 97 -17.75 -12.11 10.97
C ALA A 97 -18.79 -12.37 9.87
N VAL A 98 -19.57 -13.45 10.00
CA VAL A 98 -20.72 -13.71 9.13
C VAL A 98 -21.94 -13.02 9.72
N PRO A 99 -22.59 -12.07 9.00
CA PRO A 99 -23.78 -11.40 9.51
C PRO A 99 -24.98 -12.35 9.60
N ALA A 100 -26.09 -11.88 10.18
CA ALA A 100 -27.34 -12.62 10.13
C ALA A 100 -27.82 -12.75 8.68
N LEU A 101 -28.14 -13.97 8.23
CA LEU A 101 -28.66 -14.22 6.88
C LEU A 101 -30.08 -14.78 6.96
N ALA A 102 -30.93 -14.32 6.03
CA ALA A 102 -32.27 -14.86 5.88
C ALA A 102 -32.23 -16.30 5.33
N PRO A 103 -33.31 -17.09 5.51
CA PRO A 103 -33.40 -18.44 4.95
C PRO A 103 -33.11 -18.49 3.44
N ASN A 104 -32.16 -19.35 3.04
CA ASN A 104 -31.72 -19.55 1.65
C ASN A 104 -31.14 -18.30 0.95
N ASP A 105 -30.77 -17.26 1.70
CA ASP A 105 -30.18 -16.04 1.14
C ASP A 105 -28.77 -16.30 0.57
N ASP A 106 -28.41 -15.55 -0.47
CA ASP A 106 -27.06 -15.54 -1.03
C ASP A 106 -26.30 -14.36 -0.42
N TYR A 107 -25.14 -14.61 0.16
CA TYR A 107 -24.31 -13.57 0.78
C TYR A 107 -22.89 -13.59 0.24
N ASN A 108 -22.42 -12.44 -0.24
CA ASN A 108 -21.04 -12.26 -0.69
C ASN A 108 -20.23 -11.62 0.44
N ALA A 109 -19.42 -12.43 1.12
CA ALA A 109 -18.45 -11.93 2.08
C ALA A 109 -17.17 -11.50 1.36
N ILE A 110 -16.53 -10.44 1.86
CA ILE A 110 -15.19 -10.03 1.44
C ILE A 110 -14.26 -10.15 2.65
N ALA A 111 -13.22 -10.96 2.50
CA ALA A 111 -12.08 -11.00 3.39
C ALA A 111 -10.85 -10.43 2.68
N TYR A 112 -9.73 -10.29 3.40
CA TYR A 112 -8.53 -9.69 2.85
C TYR A 112 -7.28 -10.50 3.17
N VAL A 113 -6.38 -10.60 2.20
CA VAL A 113 -5.08 -11.26 2.35
C VAL A 113 -4.00 -10.43 1.67
N ARG A 114 -2.77 -10.53 2.16
CA ARG A 114 -1.55 -9.99 1.55
C ARG A 114 -0.62 -11.15 1.17
N PRO A 115 -0.73 -11.73 -0.05
CA PRO A 115 0.02 -12.93 -0.42
C PRO A 115 1.52 -12.67 -0.45
N GLY A 116 2.30 -13.55 0.18
CA GLY A 116 3.76 -13.43 0.25
C GLY A 116 4.49 -13.78 -1.03
N ALA A 117 4.03 -14.82 -1.74
CA ALA A 117 4.74 -15.34 -2.89
C ALA A 117 3.78 -15.78 -4.00
N VAL A 118 4.30 -15.92 -5.21
CA VAL A 118 3.55 -16.41 -6.38
C VAL A 118 2.89 -17.76 -6.07
N GLY A 119 3.62 -18.67 -5.42
CA GLY A 119 3.15 -20.01 -5.04
C GLY A 119 2.42 -20.09 -3.69
N SER A 120 2.01 -18.98 -3.08
CA SER A 120 1.24 -19.01 -1.83
C SER A 120 -0.04 -19.84 -2.00
N GLU A 121 -0.23 -20.80 -1.09
CA GLU A 121 -1.48 -21.54 -0.95
C GLU A 121 -2.45 -20.77 -0.02
N PHE A 122 -3.74 -20.98 -0.24
CA PHE A 122 -4.81 -20.35 0.53
C PHE A 122 -5.75 -21.42 1.07
N SER A 123 -6.38 -21.12 2.21
CA SER A 123 -7.50 -21.91 2.72
C SER A 123 -8.57 -20.99 3.27
N VAL A 124 -9.84 -21.38 3.06
CA VAL A 124 -11.00 -20.66 3.59
C VAL A 124 -11.80 -21.62 4.45
N ASP A 125 -11.90 -21.31 5.74
CA ASP A 125 -12.66 -22.08 6.72
C ASP A 125 -13.85 -21.29 7.24
N LEU A 126 -15.01 -21.93 7.26
CA LEU A 126 -16.15 -21.47 8.05
C LEU A 126 -16.02 -22.05 9.46
N LEU A 127 -15.84 -21.17 10.42
CA LEU A 127 -15.70 -21.51 11.83
C LEU A 127 -16.97 -21.12 12.60
N THR A 128 -17.29 -21.88 13.65
CA THR A 128 -18.18 -21.41 14.72
C THR A 128 -17.56 -20.23 15.46
N ALA A 129 -18.37 -19.49 16.23
CA ALA A 129 -17.89 -18.44 17.14
C ALA A 129 -16.78 -18.93 18.10
N GLU A 130 -16.83 -20.20 18.50
CA GLU A 130 -15.84 -20.86 19.37
C GLU A 130 -14.56 -21.28 18.64
N GLY A 131 -14.46 -21.04 17.32
CA GLY A 131 -13.29 -21.36 16.51
C GLY A 131 -13.22 -22.80 15.99
N ARG A 132 -14.27 -23.62 16.20
CA ARG A 132 -14.36 -24.96 15.61
C ARG A 132 -14.71 -24.88 14.13
N SER A 133 -13.90 -25.50 13.27
CA SER A 133 -14.17 -25.60 11.82
C SER A 133 -15.40 -26.46 11.53
N VAL A 134 -16.24 -25.93 10.66
CA VAL A 134 -17.53 -26.51 10.24
C VAL A 134 -17.46 -26.95 8.78
N GLN A 135 -16.83 -26.14 7.94
CA GLN A 135 -16.57 -26.39 6.53
C GLN A 135 -15.24 -25.72 6.17
N GLY A 136 -14.45 -26.32 5.28
CA GLY A 136 -13.21 -25.73 4.78
C GLY A 136 -13.01 -26.01 3.30
N VAL A 137 -12.40 -25.05 2.61
CA VAL A 137 -11.91 -25.17 1.24
C VAL A 137 -10.39 -25.06 1.28
N PRO A 138 -9.66 -26.18 1.37
CA PRO A 138 -8.21 -26.18 1.51
C PRO A 138 -7.49 -26.07 0.16
N ARG A 139 -6.21 -25.68 0.19
CA ARG A 139 -5.27 -25.72 -0.95
C ARG A 139 -5.77 -25.00 -2.20
N LEU A 140 -6.40 -23.84 -2.00
CA LEU A 140 -6.67 -22.93 -3.10
C LEU A 140 -5.33 -22.35 -3.58
N THR A 141 -5.13 -22.30 -4.89
CA THR A 141 -3.92 -21.75 -5.52
C THR A 141 -4.33 -20.78 -6.61
N ARG A 142 -3.47 -19.80 -6.87
CA ARG A 142 -3.66 -18.88 -7.99
C ARG A 142 -2.97 -19.42 -9.23
N GLU A 143 -3.59 -19.26 -10.39
CA GLU A 143 -2.92 -19.57 -11.66
C GLU A 143 -1.88 -18.50 -11.95
N VAL A 144 -0.59 -18.86 -11.87
CA VAL A 144 0.53 -17.89 -11.93
C VAL A 144 0.47 -16.97 -13.14
N ASP A 145 0.17 -17.53 -14.32
CA ASP A 145 0.20 -16.76 -15.57
C ASP A 145 -1.06 -15.96 -15.85
N LYS A 146 -2.16 -16.20 -15.11
CA LYS A 146 -3.43 -15.49 -15.32
C LYS A 146 -3.81 -14.59 -14.14
N GLU A 147 -3.47 -14.97 -12.92
CA GLU A 147 -4.03 -14.35 -11.72
C GLU A 147 -3.02 -13.58 -10.86
N THR A 148 -1.73 -13.73 -11.14
CA THR A 148 -0.67 -13.08 -10.39
C THR A 148 -0.04 -11.95 -11.19
N LEU A 149 0.00 -10.76 -10.60
CA LEU A 149 0.62 -9.57 -11.18
C LEU A 149 2.10 -9.50 -10.80
N GLY A 150 2.97 -9.27 -11.80
CA GLY A 150 4.38 -9.01 -11.59
C GLY A 150 4.63 -7.62 -10.99
N ALA A 151 5.84 -7.41 -10.45
CA ALA A 151 6.20 -6.15 -9.79
C ALA A 151 6.19 -4.93 -10.75
N LYS A 152 6.43 -5.15 -12.05
CA LYS A 152 6.46 -4.09 -13.08
C LYS A 152 5.10 -3.90 -13.77
N ASP A 153 4.14 -4.79 -13.52
CA ASP A 153 2.83 -4.73 -14.17
C ASP A 153 2.04 -3.53 -13.64
N VAL A 154 1.20 -2.99 -14.51
CA VAL A 154 0.25 -1.91 -14.24
C VAL A 154 -1.15 -2.50 -14.33
N LEU A 155 -1.93 -2.40 -13.26
CA LEU A 155 -3.31 -2.86 -13.24
C LEU A 155 -4.28 -1.69 -13.44
N TYR A 156 -5.06 -1.73 -14.51
CA TYR A 156 -6.23 -0.87 -14.71
C TYR A 156 -7.47 -1.59 -14.19
N LEU A 157 -8.16 -0.99 -13.22
CA LEU A 157 -9.42 -1.48 -12.68
C LEU A 157 -10.58 -0.65 -13.22
N SER A 158 -11.43 -1.25 -14.05
CA SER A 158 -12.68 -0.63 -14.47
C SER A 158 -13.80 -0.98 -13.50
N VAL A 159 -14.58 0.01 -13.08
CA VAL A 159 -15.68 -0.13 -12.12
C VAL A 159 -16.95 0.44 -12.73
N GLY A 160 -18.05 -0.32 -12.74
CA GLY A 160 -19.32 0.04 -13.36
C GLY A 160 -19.41 -0.23 -14.87
N GLY A 161 -18.39 -0.85 -15.47
CA GLY A 161 -18.37 -1.20 -16.89
C GLY A 161 -17.14 -2.03 -17.29
N LYS A 162 -17.22 -2.76 -18.41
CA LYS A 162 -16.15 -3.66 -18.90
C LYS A 162 -15.08 -2.97 -19.74
N MET A 163 -15.35 -1.81 -20.34
CA MET A 163 -14.36 -1.00 -21.07
C MET A 163 -13.48 -1.79 -22.07
N ALA A 164 -14.07 -2.69 -22.87
CA ALA A 164 -13.31 -3.57 -23.78
C ALA A 164 -12.41 -2.80 -24.78
N GLU A 165 -12.88 -1.65 -25.29
CA GLU A 165 -12.09 -0.83 -26.21
C GLU A 165 -10.90 -0.12 -25.54
N MET A 166 -10.97 0.16 -24.23
CA MET A 166 -9.82 0.68 -23.46
C MET A 166 -8.68 -0.34 -23.47
N LYS A 167 -8.98 -1.60 -23.14
CA LYS A 167 -8.00 -2.69 -23.14
C LYS A 167 -7.31 -2.78 -24.50
N ARG A 168 -8.09 -2.79 -25.58
CA ARG A 168 -7.57 -2.89 -26.95
C ARG A 168 -6.73 -1.67 -27.33
N SER A 169 -7.18 -0.46 -26.99
CA SER A 169 -6.46 0.78 -27.25
C SER A 169 -5.09 0.82 -26.56
N ILE A 170 -5.03 0.43 -25.28
CA ILE A 170 -3.78 0.41 -24.50
C ILE A 170 -2.83 -0.67 -25.02
N LEU A 171 -3.35 -1.83 -25.44
CA LEU A 171 -2.56 -2.90 -26.05
C LEU A 171 -2.21 -2.63 -27.53
N GLY A 172 -2.70 -1.54 -28.11
CA GLY A 172 -2.48 -1.21 -29.53
C GLY A 172 -3.18 -2.16 -30.52
N LEU A 173 -4.22 -2.86 -30.08
CA LEU A 173 -5.02 -3.77 -30.89
C LEU A 173 -6.06 -3.02 -31.74
N PRO A 174 -6.49 -3.55 -32.91
CA PRO A 174 -7.57 -2.96 -33.71
C PRO A 174 -8.89 -2.88 -32.94
N ALA A 175 -9.80 -1.94 -33.25
CA ALA A 175 -11.12 -1.85 -32.62
C ALA A 175 -11.96 -3.13 -32.82
N LEU A 176 -12.89 -3.44 -31.91
CA LEU A 176 -13.83 -4.56 -32.10
C LEU A 176 -14.88 -4.23 -33.16
N ALA A 177 -15.27 -5.24 -33.94
CA ALA A 177 -16.49 -5.17 -34.73
C ALA A 177 -17.71 -5.15 -33.79
N ALA A 178 -18.78 -4.43 -34.15
CA ALA A 178 -19.98 -4.34 -33.33
C ALA A 178 -20.56 -5.74 -33.03
N GLY A 179 -20.67 -6.09 -31.74
CA GLY A 179 -21.18 -7.38 -31.28
C GLY A 179 -20.17 -8.53 -31.25
N ALA A 180 -18.90 -8.31 -31.58
CA ALA A 180 -17.85 -9.32 -31.44
C ALA A 180 -17.40 -9.47 -29.98
N ALA A 181 -17.12 -10.70 -29.56
CA ALA A 181 -16.48 -10.98 -28.27
C ALA A 181 -14.98 -10.64 -28.34
N ASP A 182 -14.43 -10.08 -27.26
CA ASP A 182 -12.98 -9.83 -27.15
C ASP A 182 -12.23 -11.12 -26.81
N ASP A 183 -11.81 -11.85 -27.85
CA ASP A 183 -11.01 -13.08 -27.74
C ASP A 183 -9.49 -12.82 -27.75
N ALA A 184 -9.05 -11.56 -27.67
CA ALA A 184 -7.63 -11.24 -27.62
C ALA A 184 -7.00 -11.83 -26.35
N MET A 185 -6.15 -12.84 -26.52
CA MET A 185 -5.34 -13.39 -25.43
C MET A 185 -4.57 -12.26 -24.76
N GLU A 186 -4.75 -12.12 -23.45
CA GLU A 186 -3.88 -11.30 -22.62
C GLU A 186 -2.50 -11.95 -22.65
N GLN A 187 -1.63 -11.44 -23.51
CA GLN A 187 -0.22 -11.78 -23.43
C GLN A 187 0.30 -11.22 -22.09
N LYS A 188 1.05 -12.05 -21.36
CA LYS A 188 1.79 -11.62 -20.17
C LYS A 188 2.58 -10.36 -20.54
N GLY A 189 2.15 -9.24 -19.98
CA GLY A 189 2.59 -7.91 -20.39
C GLY A 189 2.50 -6.97 -19.21
N THR A 190 3.22 -5.86 -19.31
CA THR A 190 3.35 -4.84 -18.27
C THR A 190 2.05 -4.10 -17.98
N VAL A 191 0.96 -4.44 -18.68
CA VAL A 191 -0.38 -3.89 -18.47
C VAL A 191 -1.38 -5.03 -18.31
N GLN A 192 -2.18 -4.96 -17.25
CA GLN A 192 -3.18 -5.92 -16.84
C GLN A 192 -4.50 -5.21 -16.55
N PHE A 193 -5.61 -5.95 -16.62
CA PHE A 193 -6.95 -5.40 -16.47
C PHE A 193 -7.78 -6.19 -15.46
N ALA A 194 -8.63 -5.48 -14.72
CA ALA A 194 -9.66 -6.04 -13.86
C ALA A 194 -10.96 -5.26 -14.03
N TYR A 195 -12.10 -5.90 -13.76
CA TYR A 195 -13.43 -5.37 -14.04
C TYR A 195 -14.37 -5.66 -12.88
N ILE A 196 -15.06 -4.64 -12.40
CA ILE A 196 -16.10 -4.73 -11.38
C ILE A 196 -17.37 -4.18 -11.99
N GLU A 197 -18.37 -5.03 -12.19
CA GLU A 197 -19.66 -4.64 -12.77
C GLU A 197 -20.72 -4.39 -11.69
N ASN A 198 -20.60 -5.05 -10.54
CA ASN A 198 -21.52 -4.90 -9.42
C ASN A 198 -20.88 -4.14 -8.27
N ASP A 199 -21.68 -3.39 -7.52
CA ASP A 199 -21.25 -2.65 -6.34
C ASP A 199 -20.76 -3.58 -5.21
N PHE A 200 -21.36 -4.77 -5.06
CA PHE A 200 -20.94 -5.74 -4.05
C PHE A 200 -19.59 -6.42 -4.36
N ASP A 201 -19.10 -6.31 -5.61
CA ASP A 201 -17.76 -6.76 -6.00
C ASP A 201 -16.69 -5.67 -5.72
N MET A 202 -17.10 -4.44 -5.39
CA MET A 202 -16.17 -3.40 -4.93
C MET A 202 -15.62 -3.73 -3.53
N PRO A 203 -14.32 -3.57 -3.27
CA PRO A 203 -13.79 -3.62 -1.90
C PRO A 203 -14.52 -2.67 -0.93
N ASP A 204 -14.76 -3.10 0.32
CA ASP A 204 -15.30 -2.26 1.43
C ASP A 204 -14.19 -1.62 2.28
N LEU A 205 -12.95 -2.09 2.14
CA LEU A 205 -11.77 -1.47 2.73
C LEU A 205 -10.84 -0.92 1.65
N TRP A 206 -10.26 0.25 1.93
CA TRP A 206 -9.47 1.03 0.98
C TRP A 206 -8.25 0.28 0.45
N PHE A 207 -7.59 -0.51 1.29
CA PHE A 207 -6.41 -1.27 0.91
C PHE A 207 -6.76 -2.44 -0.02
N GLY A 208 -8.02 -2.83 -0.14
CA GLY A 208 -8.46 -3.78 -1.16
C GLY A 208 -8.20 -3.32 -2.61
N TYR A 209 -7.95 -2.03 -2.81
CA TYR A 209 -7.57 -1.44 -4.09
C TYR A 209 -6.04 -1.32 -4.27
N GLU A 210 -5.20 -1.78 -3.34
CA GLU A 210 -3.73 -1.59 -3.38
C GLU A 210 -3.07 -2.20 -4.63
N ALA A 211 -3.63 -3.30 -5.15
CA ALA A 211 -3.15 -3.90 -6.40
C ALA A 211 -3.44 -3.03 -7.64
N ALA A 212 -4.43 -2.14 -7.60
CA ALA A 212 -4.83 -1.28 -8.71
C ALA A 212 -3.93 -0.04 -8.80
N ASP A 213 -3.48 0.26 -10.02
CA ASP A 213 -2.66 1.45 -10.29
C ASP A 213 -3.50 2.63 -10.79
N VAL A 214 -4.57 2.33 -11.52
CA VAL A 214 -5.56 3.29 -12.01
C VAL A 214 -6.95 2.68 -11.87
N VAL A 215 -7.87 3.41 -11.26
CA VAL A 215 -9.30 3.05 -11.21
C VAL A 215 -10.06 3.94 -12.19
N ILE A 216 -10.89 3.34 -13.03
CA ILE A 216 -11.81 4.04 -13.93
C ILE A 216 -13.23 3.78 -13.42
N LEU A 217 -13.88 4.81 -12.91
CA LEU A 217 -15.28 4.78 -12.53
C LEU A 217 -16.14 5.16 -13.73
N VAL A 218 -16.77 4.16 -14.32
CA VAL A 218 -17.73 4.28 -15.42
C VAL A 218 -19.13 4.39 -14.82
N THR A 219 -19.86 5.43 -15.20
CA THR A 219 -21.17 5.74 -14.58
C THR A 219 -22.35 5.56 -15.52
N ARG A 220 -22.16 4.84 -16.62
CA ARG A 220 -23.19 4.61 -17.64
C ARG A 220 -24.31 3.67 -17.16
N ASP A 221 -23.99 2.67 -16.35
CA ASP A 221 -24.99 1.72 -15.83
C ASP A 221 -25.81 2.35 -14.69
N GLU A 222 -27.09 2.61 -14.96
CA GLU A 222 -28.05 3.16 -14.00
C GLU A 222 -28.21 2.29 -12.75
N LYS A 223 -28.24 0.96 -12.90
CA LYS A 223 -28.42 0.06 -11.76
C LYS A 223 -27.21 0.19 -10.85
N PHE A 224 -26.01 0.07 -11.42
CA PHE A 224 -24.76 0.17 -10.68
C PHE A 224 -24.64 1.50 -9.91
N ILE A 225 -24.89 2.64 -10.57
CA ILE A 225 -24.73 3.94 -9.92
C ILE A 225 -25.82 4.19 -8.84
N ASN A 226 -27.03 3.68 -9.03
CA ASN A 226 -28.10 3.77 -8.03
C ASN A 226 -27.81 2.89 -6.81
N ASP A 227 -27.33 1.66 -7.03
CA ASP A 227 -26.88 0.76 -5.95
C ASP A 227 -25.72 1.43 -5.18
N LEU A 228 -24.76 2.02 -5.90
CA LEU A 228 -23.67 2.78 -5.31
C LEU A 228 -24.12 4.08 -4.62
N ASN A 229 -25.26 4.67 -4.97
CA ASN A 229 -25.84 5.86 -4.31
C ASN A 229 -26.61 5.50 -3.02
N SER A 230 -27.03 4.25 -2.88
CA SER A 230 -27.77 3.75 -1.73
C SER A 230 -26.93 3.71 -0.44
N ASP A 231 -27.56 3.46 0.71
CA ASP A 231 -26.85 3.28 1.98
C ASP A 231 -25.98 2.01 1.99
N ASN A 232 -26.38 0.97 1.26
CA ASN A 232 -25.59 -0.26 1.10
C ASN A 232 -24.28 0.01 0.36
N GLY A 233 -24.25 1.01 -0.53
CA GLY A 233 -23.04 1.44 -1.23
C GLY A 233 -22.08 2.27 -0.37
N ALA A 234 -22.44 2.66 0.85
CA ALA A 234 -21.64 3.56 1.68
C ALA A 234 -20.22 3.02 2.00
N PRO A 235 -20.03 1.74 2.39
CA PRO A 235 -18.69 1.18 2.59
C PRO A 235 -17.84 1.22 1.32
N ARG A 236 -18.45 0.97 0.15
CA ARG A 236 -17.75 0.98 -1.16
C ARG A 236 -17.29 2.38 -1.54
N ARG A 237 -18.17 3.38 -1.37
CA ARG A 237 -17.82 4.80 -1.55
C ARG A 237 -16.70 5.23 -0.59
N LYS A 238 -16.76 4.79 0.68
CA LYS A 238 -15.73 5.06 1.68
C LYS A 238 -14.37 4.52 1.28
N ALA A 239 -14.33 3.25 0.90
CA ALA A 239 -13.10 2.55 0.52
C ALA A 239 -12.42 3.21 -0.67
N LEU A 240 -13.18 3.47 -1.74
CA LEU A 240 -12.64 4.12 -2.94
C LEU A 240 -12.14 5.53 -2.64
N ALA A 241 -12.93 6.32 -1.90
CA ALA A 241 -12.55 7.69 -1.57
C ALA A 241 -11.29 7.75 -0.67
N GLU A 242 -11.18 6.85 0.31
CA GLU A 242 -9.99 6.71 1.16
C GLU A 242 -8.75 6.27 0.36
N TRP A 243 -8.91 5.33 -0.58
CA TRP A 243 -7.82 4.89 -1.47
C TRP A 243 -7.31 6.04 -2.34
N VAL A 244 -8.21 6.84 -2.94
CA VAL A 244 -7.82 8.05 -3.69
C VAL A 244 -7.04 8.99 -2.79
N ARG A 245 -7.56 9.31 -1.60
CA ARG A 245 -6.90 10.23 -0.67
C ARG A 245 -5.51 9.79 -0.23
N ARG A 246 -5.23 8.48 -0.21
CA ARG A 246 -3.91 7.89 0.10
C ARG A 246 -2.96 7.80 -1.09
N GLY A 247 -3.29 8.39 -2.24
CA GLY A 247 -2.42 8.42 -3.42
C GLY A 247 -2.96 7.64 -4.62
N GLY A 248 -4.19 7.12 -4.54
CA GLY A 248 -4.88 6.48 -5.64
C GLY A 248 -5.16 7.44 -6.81
N LYS A 249 -5.25 6.87 -8.02
CA LYS A 249 -5.49 7.59 -9.27
C LYS A 249 -6.84 7.19 -9.85
N LEU A 250 -7.76 8.15 -9.94
CA LEU A 250 -9.14 7.91 -10.35
C LEU A 250 -9.47 8.67 -11.63
N VAL A 251 -10.04 7.98 -12.61
CA VAL A 251 -10.70 8.60 -13.77
C VAL A 251 -12.20 8.40 -13.61
N VAL A 252 -12.96 9.50 -13.55
CA VAL A 252 -14.42 9.49 -13.48
C VAL A 252 -14.98 9.83 -14.86
N SER A 253 -15.66 8.86 -15.46
CA SER A 253 -16.45 9.09 -16.65
C SER A 253 -17.85 9.51 -16.23
N VAL A 254 -18.26 10.73 -16.58
CA VAL A 254 -19.63 11.18 -16.33
C VAL A 254 -20.52 10.68 -17.47
N GLY A 255 -21.61 9.99 -17.12
CA GLY A 255 -22.50 9.26 -18.04
C GLY A 255 -23.16 10.13 -19.13
N PRO A 256 -23.96 9.52 -20.02
CA PRO A 256 -24.31 10.11 -21.31
C PRO A 256 -25.38 11.21 -21.27
N SER A 257 -26.05 11.45 -20.15
CA SER A 257 -27.20 12.36 -20.07
C SER A 257 -27.18 13.25 -18.82
N PRO A 258 -27.84 14.43 -18.87
CA PRO A 258 -27.98 15.30 -17.70
C PRO A 258 -28.67 14.64 -16.50
N GLU A 259 -29.65 13.77 -16.73
CA GLU A 259 -30.37 13.06 -15.66
C GLU A 259 -29.42 12.10 -14.93
N HIS A 260 -28.63 11.32 -15.66
CA HIS A 260 -27.61 10.45 -15.09
C HIS A 260 -26.55 11.25 -14.33
N ALA A 261 -26.12 12.37 -14.92
CA ALA A 261 -25.12 13.24 -14.30
C ALA A 261 -25.55 13.76 -12.93
N SER A 262 -26.85 13.94 -12.70
CA SER A 262 -27.37 14.34 -11.38
C SER A 262 -27.17 13.26 -10.31
N VAL A 263 -27.36 11.98 -10.66
CA VAL A 263 -27.11 10.85 -9.75
C VAL A 263 -25.61 10.68 -9.52
N VAL A 264 -24.79 10.84 -10.57
CA VAL A 264 -23.33 10.84 -10.45
C VAL A 264 -22.84 11.94 -9.51
N ALA A 265 -23.36 13.16 -9.66
CA ALA A 265 -23.05 14.26 -8.75
C ALA A 265 -23.42 13.90 -7.30
N GLN A 266 -24.60 13.33 -7.05
CA GLN A 266 -24.99 12.86 -5.71
C GLN A 266 -24.05 11.79 -5.15
N VAL A 267 -23.62 10.84 -5.98
CA VAL A 267 -22.66 9.80 -5.57
C VAL A 267 -21.33 10.44 -5.20
N LEU A 268 -20.80 11.34 -6.04
CA LEU A 268 -19.56 12.07 -5.78
C LEU A 268 -19.66 12.94 -4.53
N ASP A 269 -20.81 13.56 -4.27
CA ASP A 269 -21.09 14.36 -3.07
C ASP A 269 -21.20 13.49 -1.80
N LYS A 270 -21.53 12.20 -1.94
CA LYS A 270 -21.56 11.20 -0.85
C LYS A 270 -20.27 10.39 -0.69
N MET A 271 -19.28 10.58 -1.56
CA MET A 271 -17.94 9.98 -1.41
C MET A 271 -17.10 10.66 -0.30
N PRO A 272 -17.30 11.95 0.02
CA PRO A 272 -17.01 12.51 1.33
C PRO A 272 -17.92 11.86 2.38
N LEU A 273 -17.34 11.27 3.41
CA LEU A 273 -18.10 10.60 4.47
C LEU A 273 -17.87 11.25 5.85
N PRO A 274 -18.87 11.13 6.75
CA PRO A 274 -19.33 12.25 7.57
C PRO A 274 -18.43 12.67 8.73
N ASP A 275 -17.40 11.90 9.05
CA ASP A 275 -16.66 12.11 10.30
C ASP A 275 -15.41 12.99 10.13
N PHE A 276 -14.89 13.16 8.90
CA PHE A 276 -13.64 13.91 8.65
C PHE A 276 -13.56 14.69 7.32
N ASP A 277 -14.39 14.35 6.33
CA ASP A 277 -14.26 14.87 4.97
C ASP A 277 -15.47 15.70 4.56
N LYS A 278 -15.32 17.03 4.56
CA LYS A 278 -16.34 17.95 4.01
C LYS A 278 -16.14 18.27 2.53
N MET A 279 -15.04 17.83 1.91
CA MET A 279 -14.73 18.18 0.51
C MET A 279 -14.91 16.99 -0.43
N PRO A 280 -15.62 17.16 -1.58
CA PRO A 280 -15.75 16.16 -2.63
C PRO A 280 -14.38 15.70 -3.14
N LEU A 281 -14.34 14.50 -3.74
CA LEU A 281 -13.13 14.01 -4.42
C LEU A 281 -12.65 14.98 -5.51
N ILE A 282 -13.58 15.72 -6.10
CA ILE A 282 -13.32 16.79 -7.05
C ILE A 282 -14.35 17.90 -6.85
N ASN A 283 -13.90 19.14 -6.63
CA ASN A 283 -14.78 20.29 -6.47
C ASN A 283 -15.26 20.80 -7.82
N CYS A 284 -16.11 20.04 -8.51
CA CYS A 284 -16.62 20.41 -9.82
C CYS A 284 -18.11 20.08 -9.91
N ARG A 285 -18.94 21.09 -10.15
CA ARG A 285 -20.38 20.89 -10.36
C ARG A 285 -20.67 20.47 -11.79
N ILE A 286 -21.79 19.78 -11.99
CA ILE A 286 -22.29 19.40 -13.31
C ILE A 286 -23.63 20.11 -13.54
N GLU A 287 -23.73 20.94 -14.58
CA GLU A 287 -24.86 21.84 -14.82
C GLU A 287 -25.43 21.71 -16.25
N GLY A 288 -26.23 20.67 -16.48
CA GLY A 288 -26.85 20.42 -17.80
C GLY A 288 -25.87 19.96 -18.87
N SER A 289 -26.28 20.01 -20.14
CA SER A 289 -25.45 19.65 -21.30
C SER A 289 -25.24 20.82 -22.26
N ALA A 290 -24.26 20.65 -23.14
CA ALA A 290 -23.89 21.55 -24.22
C ALA A 290 -23.59 20.73 -25.48
N MET A 291 -23.89 21.29 -26.65
CA MET A 291 -23.56 20.66 -27.92
C MET A 291 -22.20 21.17 -28.40
N CYS A 292 -21.20 20.31 -28.42
CA CYS A 292 -19.85 20.58 -28.89
C CYS A 292 -19.76 20.33 -30.40
N PRO A 293 -19.57 21.37 -31.25
CA PRO A 293 -19.51 21.20 -32.69
C PRO A 293 -18.32 20.38 -33.16
N GLU A 294 -17.16 20.52 -32.50
CA GLU A 294 -15.90 19.84 -32.83
C GLU A 294 -15.03 19.67 -31.58
N THR A 295 -14.39 18.51 -31.39
CA THR A 295 -13.52 18.21 -30.23
C THR A 295 -12.02 18.45 -30.51
N ALA A 296 -11.69 19.60 -31.09
CA ALA A 296 -10.34 19.88 -31.57
C ALA A 296 -9.30 20.03 -30.44
N ASN A 297 -9.68 20.63 -29.30
CA ASN A 297 -8.78 20.81 -28.17
C ASN A 297 -8.55 19.50 -27.41
N LEU A 298 -9.56 18.63 -27.30
CA LEU A 298 -9.45 17.30 -26.72
C LEU A 298 -8.43 16.46 -27.49
N VAL A 299 -8.48 16.49 -28.83
CA VAL A 299 -7.49 15.82 -29.69
C VAL A 299 -6.08 16.33 -29.42
N ARG A 300 -5.91 17.66 -29.36
CA ARG A 300 -4.62 18.31 -29.11
C ARG A 300 -4.06 17.97 -27.74
N TRP A 301 -4.93 17.96 -26.73
CA TRP A 301 -4.56 17.62 -25.35
C TRP A 301 -4.17 16.15 -25.20
N ALA A 302 -4.90 15.24 -25.86
CA ALA A 302 -4.64 13.80 -25.82
C ALA A 302 -3.32 13.44 -26.52
N ALA A 303 -2.99 14.11 -27.63
CA ALA A 303 -1.77 13.86 -28.39
C ALA A 303 -0.97 15.16 -28.66
N PRO A 304 -0.39 15.81 -27.64
CA PRO A 304 0.23 17.13 -27.78
C PRO A 304 1.44 17.15 -28.72
N ASN A 305 2.11 16.00 -28.87
CA ASN A 305 3.29 15.82 -29.71
C ASN A 305 3.10 14.72 -30.78
N GLY A 306 1.87 14.23 -30.98
CA GLY A 306 1.57 13.08 -31.84
C GLY A 306 0.72 13.47 -33.07
N PRO A 307 0.45 12.52 -33.98
CA PRO A 307 -0.55 12.74 -35.02
C PRO A 307 -1.91 12.96 -34.35
N PHE A 308 -2.58 14.04 -34.76
CA PHE A 308 -3.91 14.37 -34.26
C PHE A 308 -4.94 13.42 -34.88
N ALA A 309 -5.69 12.72 -34.02
CA ALA A 309 -6.86 11.97 -34.44
C ALA A 309 -7.91 12.92 -35.08
N PRO A 310 -8.73 12.46 -36.03
CA PRO A 310 -9.88 13.23 -36.51
C PRO A 310 -10.77 13.66 -35.34
N ALA A 311 -11.16 14.93 -35.28
CA ALA A 311 -12.04 15.42 -34.23
C ALA A 311 -13.44 14.81 -34.38
N LEU A 312 -14.07 14.54 -33.24
CA LEU A 312 -15.50 14.21 -33.21
C LEU A 312 -16.32 15.47 -33.46
N HIS A 313 -17.46 15.29 -34.11
CA HIS A 313 -18.36 16.38 -34.46
C HIS A 313 -19.72 16.19 -33.81
N ASN A 314 -20.35 17.31 -33.40
CA ASN A 314 -21.68 17.32 -32.77
C ASN A 314 -21.77 16.36 -31.57
N VAL A 315 -20.83 16.49 -30.63
CA VAL A 315 -20.78 15.70 -29.41
C VAL A 315 -21.56 16.40 -28.32
N GLU A 316 -22.52 15.71 -27.71
CA GLU A 316 -23.12 16.20 -26.47
C GLU A 316 -22.11 16.02 -25.32
N ILE A 317 -21.80 17.13 -24.64
CA ILE A 317 -20.92 17.16 -23.46
C ILE A 317 -21.69 17.72 -22.28
N LEU A 318 -21.38 17.23 -21.09
CA LEU A 318 -21.89 17.78 -19.84
C LEU A 318 -21.13 19.05 -19.46
N ARG A 319 -21.84 20.02 -18.89
CA ARG A 319 -21.22 21.28 -18.49
C ARG A 319 -20.59 21.12 -17.12
N LEU A 320 -19.27 20.95 -17.12
CA LEU A 320 -18.46 20.94 -15.91
C LEU A 320 -18.19 22.39 -15.45
N ILE A 321 -18.44 22.68 -14.18
CA ILE A 321 -18.17 23.97 -13.54
C ILE A 321 -17.08 23.74 -12.46
N PRO A 322 -15.80 23.93 -12.81
CA PRO A 322 -14.67 23.79 -11.89
C PRO A 322 -14.78 24.80 -10.74
N GLY A 323 -14.61 24.33 -9.52
CA GLY A 323 -14.41 25.16 -8.32
C GLY A 323 -12.93 25.31 -7.98
N ASP A 324 -12.65 25.82 -6.78
CA ASP A 324 -11.29 26.00 -6.28
C ASP A 324 -10.53 24.66 -6.26
N GLY A 325 -9.25 24.71 -6.65
CA GLY A 325 -8.36 23.54 -6.68
C GLY A 325 -8.54 22.62 -7.90
N VAL A 326 -9.43 22.94 -8.83
CA VAL A 326 -9.65 22.18 -10.06
C VAL A 326 -8.97 22.84 -11.26
N THR A 327 -8.06 22.11 -11.90
CA THR A 327 -7.39 22.53 -13.14
C THR A 327 -8.20 22.06 -14.35
N VAL A 328 -8.47 22.97 -15.29
CA VAL A 328 -9.04 22.61 -16.60
C VAL A 328 -7.92 22.14 -17.52
N LEU A 329 -7.92 20.86 -17.88
CA LEU A 329 -6.93 20.26 -18.77
C LEU A 329 -7.32 20.42 -20.24
N ALA A 330 -8.60 20.29 -20.55
CA ALA A 330 -9.12 20.54 -21.90
C ALA A 330 -10.48 21.23 -21.85
N SER A 331 -10.70 22.20 -22.73
CA SER A 331 -11.97 22.90 -22.93
C SER A 331 -12.33 23.03 -24.41
N GLU A 332 -13.62 22.98 -24.71
CA GLU A 332 -14.14 23.09 -26.08
C GLU A 332 -15.17 24.22 -26.19
N SER A 333 -15.21 24.85 -27.36
CA SER A 333 -16.28 25.81 -27.67
C SER A 333 -17.58 25.05 -27.94
N ALA A 334 -18.57 25.19 -27.06
CA ALA A 334 -19.85 24.48 -27.16
C ALA A 334 -21.05 25.43 -27.15
N LYS A 335 -22.15 25.00 -27.79
CA LYS A 335 -23.43 25.73 -27.81
C LYS A 335 -24.25 25.36 -26.58
N VAL A 336 -24.66 26.38 -25.84
CA VAL A 336 -25.55 26.30 -24.67
C VAL A 336 -26.75 27.20 -24.93
N GLY A 337 -27.86 26.58 -25.32
CA GLY A 337 -28.96 27.30 -25.96
C GLY A 337 -28.45 28.03 -27.20
N ASP A 338 -28.70 29.34 -27.29
CA ASP A 338 -28.27 30.18 -28.41
C ASP A 338 -26.86 30.77 -28.26
N LYS A 339 -26.18 30.53 -27.14
CA LYS A 339 -24.85 31.11 -26.85
C LYS A 339 -23.74 30.09 -27.06
N THR A 340 -22.64 30.53 -27.66
CA THR A 340 -21.38 29.77 -27.67
C THR A 340 -20.56 30.15 -26.45
N GLN A 341 -20.11 29.17 -25.70
CA GLN A 341 -19.25 29.35 -24.53
C GLN A 341 -18.19 28.24 -24.48
N GLU A 342 -17.05 28.55 -23.86
CA GLU A 342 -16.00 27.58 -23.61
C GLU A 342 -16.40 26.67 -22.44
N CYS A 343 -16.48 25.37 -22.67
CA CYS A 343 -16.91 24.36 -21.70
C CYS A 343 -15.74 23.40 -21.42
N PRO A 344 -15.35 23.20 -20.15
CA PRO A 344 -14.37 22.18 -19.78
C PRO A 344 -14.85 20.78 -20.17
N VAL A 345 -13.98 20.02 -20.83
CA VAL A 345 -14.23 18.62 -21.23
C VAL A 345 -13.39 17.61 -20.46
N VAL A 346 -12.21 18.02 -19.97
CA VAL A 346 -11.39 17.24 -19.04
C VAL A 346 -10.90 18.17 -17.95
N VAL A 347 -11.18 17.80 -16.70
CA VAL A 347 -10.75 18.53 -15.52
C VAL A 347 -9.99 17.61 -14.58
N GLU A 348 -9.12 18.19 -13.77
CA GLU A 348 -8.29 17.48 -12.81
C GLU A 348 -8.33 18.15 -11.45
N ALA A 349 -8.30 17.35 -10.39
CA ALA A 349 -8.06 17.83 -9.04
C ALA A 349 -7.07 16.92 -8.29
N SER A 350 -6.36 17.51 -7.32
CA SER A 350 -5.73 16.77 -6.25
C SER A 350 -6.76 16.41 -5.18
N CYS A 351 -6.68 15.21 -4.61
CA CYS A 351 -7.52 14.80 -3.48
C CYS A 351 -6.65 14.04 -2.48
N GLY A 352 -6.29 14.68 -1.36
CA GLY A 352 -5.25 14.15 -0.48
C GLY A 352 -3.93 14.02 -1.25
N LEU A 353 -3.33 12.84 -1.22
CA LEU A 353 -2.17 12.49 -2.03
C LEU A 353 -2.55 12.02 -3.44
N GLY A 354 -3.83 11.76 -3.71
CA GLY A 354 -4.31 11.23 -4.98
C GLY A 354 -4.54 12.27 -6.08
N ARG A 355 -4.89 11.75 -7.25
CA ARG A 355 -5.16 12.51 -8.47
C ARG A 355 -6.46 12.03 -9.10
N VAL A 356 -7.39 12.95 -9.37
CA VAL A 356 -8.70 12.65 -9.95
C VAL A 356 -8.85 13.37 -11.29
N TRP A 357 -9.14 12.62 -12.35
CA TRP A 357 -9.60 13.17 -13.63
C TRP A 357 -11.09 12.96 -13.78
N MET A 358 -11.78 13.96 -14.33
CA MET A 358 -13.19 13.84 -14.67
C MET A 358 -13.42 14.31 -16.10
N THR A 359 -14.20 13.53 -16.86
CA THR A 359 -14.55 13.83 -18.25
C THR A 359 -16.00 14.30 -18.37
N ALA A 360 -16.24 15.24 -19.27
CA ALA A 360 -17.58 15.76 -19.57
C ALA A 360 -18.42 14.82 -20.45
N PHE A 361 -17.91 13.64 -20.78
CA PHE A 361 -18.54 12.69 -21.69
C PHE A 361 -18.27 11.25 -21.23
N ASP A 362 -19.13 10.34 -21.70
CA ASP A 362 -19.08 8.91 -21.41
C ASP A 362 -17.90 8.23 -22.13
N LEU A 363 -17.09 7.48 -21.38
CA LEU A 363 -15.94 6.74 -21.88
C LEU A 363 -16.28 5.30 -22.30
N ASP A 364 -17.49 4.79 -22.00
CA ASP A 364 -17.93 3.43 -22.39
C ASP A 364 -19.05 3.43 -23.45
N GLY A 365 -19.47 4.61 -23.89
CA GLY A 365 -20.53 4.83 -24.89
C GLY A 365 -20.09 5.63 -26.13
N PRO A 366 -20.90 5.66 -27.20
CA PRO A 366 -20.73 6.63 -28.28
C PRO A 366 -20.85 8.08 -27.74
N PRO A 367 -20.11 9.05 -28.30
CA PRO A 367 -19.26 8.93 -29.48
C PRO A 367 -17.83 8.46 -29.20
N PHE A 368 -17.40 8.39 -27.93
CA PHE A 368 -16.03 8.00 -27.57
C PHE A 368 -15.71 6.57 -28.04
N LYS A 369 -16.61 5.62 -27.79
CA LYS A 369 -16.46 4.22 -28.23
C LYS A 369 -16.33 4.06 -29.75
N THR A 370 -16.88 5.00 -30.52
CA THR A 370 -16.80 5.02 -31.99
C THR A 370 -15.63 5.87 -32.53
N TRP A 371 -14.68 6.26 -31.68
CA TRP A 371 -13.54 7.12 -32.01
C TRP A 371 -12.17 6.42 -31.82
N PRO A 372 -11.77 5.47 -32.70
CA PRO A 372 -10.63 4.59 -32.43
C PRO A 372 -9.29 5.31 -32.21
N GLU A 373 -8.95 6.26 -33.09
CA GLU A 373 -7.68 6.99 -33.01
C GLU A 373 -7.62 7.91 -31.79
N GLY A 374 -8.74 8.55 -31.44
CA GLY A 374 -8.80 9.38 -30.24
C GLY A 374 -8.84 8.61 -28.94
N GLN A 375 -9.47 7.44 -28.92
CA GLN A 375 -9.37 6.52 -27.78
C GLN A 375 -7.92 6.12 -27.54
N LYS A 376 -7.20 5.73 -28.60
CA LYS A 376 -5.77 5.42 -28.49
C LYS A 376 -4.98 6.61 -27.93
N ALA A 377 -5.21 7.83 -28.44
CA ALA A 377 -4.55 9.02 -27.93
C ALA A 377 -4.89 9.30 -26.46
N PHE A 378 -6.17 9.24 -26.09
CA PHE A 378 -6.66 9.49 -24.73
C PHE A 378 -6.08 8.48 -23.74
N TRP A 379 -6.14 7.19 -24.04
CA TRP A 379 -5.61 6.16 -23.14
C TRP A 379 -4.08 6.16 -23.08
N SER A 380 -3.39 6.51 -24.17
CA SER A 380 -1.93 6.74 -24.13
C SER A 380 -1.58 7.92 -23.22
N LYS A 381 -2.42 8.97 -23.22
CA LYS A 381 -2.30 10.11 -22.32
C LYS A 381 -2.49 9.70 -20.87
N VAL A 382 -3.57 8.97 -20.54
CA VAL A 382 -3.81 8.39 -19.21
C VAL A 382 -2.61 7.55 -18.77
N GLN A 383 -2.12 6.65 -19.63
CA GLN A 383 -0.96 5.81 -19.34
C GLN A 383 0.27 6.67 -19.01
N SER A 384 0.58 7.68 -19.82
CA SER A 384 1.75 8.54 -19.62
C SER A 384 1.71 9.40 -18.34
N GLU A 385 0.51 9.73 -17.87
CA GLU A 385 0.27 10.63 -16.74
C GLU A 385 0.09 9.86 -15.43
N PHE A 386 -0.54 8.68 -15.48
CA PHE A 386 -0.93 7.92 -14.29
C PHE A 386 -0.05 6.70 -14.04
N THR A 387 0.75 6.22 -14.99
CA THR A 387 1.55 4.99 -14.80
C THR A 387 3.05 5.28 -14.72
N PRO A 388 3.84 4.42 -14.03
CA PRO A 388 5.29 4.62 -13.94
C PRO A 388 5.98 4.55 -15.31
N LYS A 389 6.88 5.51 -15.58
CA LYS A 389 7.64 5.56 -16.85
C LYS A 389 8.63 4.40 -17.01
N ALA A 390 9.09 3.83 -15.88
CA ALA A 390 10.11 2.78 -15.80
C ALA A 390 9.71 1.41 -16.40
N GLY A 391 8.40 1.14 -16.52
CA GLY A 391 7.88 -0.18 -16.92
C GLY A 391 7.53 -0.34 -18.40
N LEU A 392 7.62 0.71 -19.20
CA LEU A 392 7.14 0.71 -20.59
C LEU A 392 8.26 0.60 -21.64
N ALA A 393 9.52 0.44 -21.21
CA ALA A 393 10.61 0.14 -22.13
C ALA A 393 10.35 -1.23 -22.82
N ALA A 394 10.49 -1.24 -24.15
CA ALA A 394 10.14 -2.33 -25.05
C ALA A 394 10.60 -3.73 -24.56
N PRO A 395 9.92 -4.82 -24.99
CA PRO A 395 10.32 -6.19 -24.66
C PRO A 395 11.80 -6.38 -25.00
N ARG A 396 12.66 -6.54 -23.98
CA ARG A 396 14.01 -7.04 -24.23
C ARG A 396 13.84 -8.45 -24.78
N GLN A 397 14.38 -8.69 -25.97
CA GLN A 397 14.40 -10.02 -26.57
C GLN A 397 14.84 -11.03 -25.51
N PRO A 398 14.15 -12.18 -25.37
CA PRO A 398 14.59 -13.23 -24.46
C PRO A 398 15.99 -13.66 -24.91
N GLN A 399 16.99 -13.18 -24.22
CA GLN A 399 18.36 -13.61 -24.41
C GLN A 399 18.36 -15.07 -23.95
N GLN A 400 18.55 -16.00 -24.90
CA GLN A 400 18.61 -17.43 -24.62
C GLN A 400 19.75 -17.68 -23.64
N VAL A 401 19.42 -17.75 -22.34
CA VAL A 401 20.35 -18.20 -21.31
C VAL A 401 20.27 -19.72 -21.30
N ALA A 402 21.43 -20.37 -21.31
CA ALA A 402 21.54 -21.82 -21.24
C ALA A 402 20.84 -22.38 -19.98
N PRO A 403 20.24 -23.59 -20.04
CA PRO A 403 19.55 -24.16 -18.88
C PRO A 403 20.55 -24.41 -17.75
N GLY A 404 20.31 -23.83 -16.56
CA GLY A 404 21.02 -24.19 -15.32
C GLY A 404 21.80 -23.09 -14.61
N LEU A 405 21.74 -21.83 -15.05
CA LEU A 405 22.31 -20.70 -14.30
C LEU A 405 21.31 -19.52 -14.29
N ASP A 406 20.34 -19.57 -13.36
CA ASP A 406 19.44 -18.45 -13.06
C ASP A 406 20.19 -17.41 -12.22
N VAL A 407 20.96 -16.56 -12.90
CA VAL A 407 21.40 -15.29 -12.31
C VAL A 407 21.02 -14.19 -13.30
N THR A 408 19.92 -13.51 -13.03
CA THR A 408 19.54 -12.24 -13.64
C THR A 408 20.53 -11.16 -13.17
N VAL A 409 21.75 -11.15 -13.72
CA VAL A 409 22.88 -10.31 -13.24
C VAL A 409 22.67 -8.80 -13.41
N ASN A 410 21.64 -8.32 -14.11
CA ASN A 410 21.54 -6.90 -14.51
C ASN A 410 20.26 -6.14 -14.11
N GLU A 411 19.42 -6.66 -13.22
CA GLU A 411 18.29 -5.89 -12.69
C GLU A 411 18.69 -5.20 -11.36
N GLN A 412 18.56 -3.87 -11.31
CA GLN A 412 18.70 -3.14 -10.05
C GLN A 412 17.57 -3.59 -9.09
N PRO A 413 17.87 -3.78 -7.79
CA PRO A 413 16.85 -4.11 -6.80
C PRO A 413 15.71 -3.08 -6.80
N ALA A 414 14.50 -3.53 -6.47
CA ALA A 414 13.37 -2.62 -6.30
C ALA A 414 13.65 -1.62 -5.18
N LEU A 415 13.13 -0.39 -5.29
CA LEU A 415 13.30 0.66 -4.29
C LEU A 415 12.86 0.20 -2.88
N LEU A 416 11.79 -0.59 -2.82
CA LEU A 416 11.28 -1.16 -1.56
C LEU A 416 12.24 -2.18 -0.94
N ALA A 417 12.92 -2.97 -1.78
CA ALA A 417 13.92 -3.95 -1.32
C ALA A 417 15.15 -3.24 -0.74
N GLU A 418 15.61 -2.15 -1.36
CA GLU A 418 16.68 -1.32 -0.81
C GLU A 418 16.27 -0.62 0.50
N LEU A 419 15.03 -0.12 0.59
CA LEU A 419 14.50 0.46 1.82
C LEU A 419 14.46 -0.56 2.96
N GLN A 420 13.97 -1.77 2.69
CA GLN A 420 13.97 -2.86 3.65
C GLN A 420 15.40 -3.20 4.09
N ARG A 421 16.34 -3.30 3.15
CA ARG A 421 17.75 -3.58 3.45
C ARG A 421 18.41 -2.50 4.30
N ALA A 422 18.06 -1.23 4.08
CA ALA A 422 18.52 -0.11 4.88
C ALA A 422 17.96 -0.18 6.32
N LEU A 423 16.71 -0.60 6.50
CA LEU A 423 16.09 -0.79 7.82
C LEU A 423 16.65 -2.00 8.58
N GLU A 424 16.98 -3.09 7.87
CA GLU A 424 17.58 -4.30 8.45
C GLU A 424 19.07 -4.14 8.82
N ASN A 425 19.70 -3.05 8.41
CA ASN A 425 21.08 -2.76 8.77
C ASN A 425 21.18 -2.13 10.16
N PHE A 426 21.51 -2.94 11.17
CA PHE A 426 21.80 -2.48 12.53
C PHE A 426 23.31 -2.29 12.71
N GLU A 427 23.81 -1.06 12.57
CA GLU A 427 25.25 -0.74 12.67
C GLU A 427 25.92 -1.21 13.99
N GLN A 428 25.12 -1.39 15.04
CA GLN A 428 25.57 -1.77 16.38
C GLN A 428 25.66 -3.28 16.60
N ILE A 429 25.16 -4.10 15.67
CA ILE A 429 25.30 -5.55 15.73
C ILE A 429 26.53 -5.90 14.89
N PRO A 430 27.71 -6.13 15.51
CA PRO A 430 28.91 -6.43 14.76
C PRO A 430 28.71 -7.72 13.97
N VAL A 431 28.90 -7.66 12.66
CA VAL A 431 28.94 -8.85 11.82
C VAL A 431 30.22 -9.60 12.16
N VAL A 432 30.08 -10.87 12.57
CA VAL A 432 31.26 -11.70 12.88
C VAL A 432 32.00 -11.92 11.56
N SER A 433 33.18 -11.33 11.42
CA SER A 433 33.99 -11.50 10.21
C SER A 433 34.19 -12.99 9.93
N PHE A 434 34.00 -13.39 8.67
CA PHE A 434 34.18 -14.77 8.22
C PHE A 434 35.55 -15.33 8.62
N GLY A 435 36.58 -14.49 8.69
CA GLY A 435 37.91 -14.89 9.14
C GLY A 435 37.94 -15.44 10.57
N TRP A 436 37.13 -14.88 11.48
CA TRP A 436 37.00 -15.40 12.85
C TRP A 436 36.29 -16.75 12.85
N VAL A 437 35.21 -16.90 12.07
CA VAL A 437 34.51 -18.18 11.93
C VAL A 437 35.46 -19.26 11.40
N ALA A 438 36.22 -18.96 10.34
CA ALA A 438 37.20 -19.87 9.76
C ALA A 438 38.32 -20.22 10.77
N LEU A 439 38.82 -19.24 11.53
CA LEU A 439 39.79 -19.47 12.59
C LEU A 439 39.24 -20.40 13.69
N PHE A 440 38.01 -20.18 14.15
CA PHE A 440 37.38 -21.05 15.16
C PHE A 440 37.14 -22.47 14.64
N ILE A 441 36.75 -22.64 13.38
CA ILE A 441 36.63 -23.95 12.73
C ILE A 441 38.00 -24.64 12.65
N LEU A 442 39.05 -23.91 12.28
CA LEU A 442 40.42 -24.45 12.26
C LEU A 442 40.88 -24.90 13.65
N ILE A 443 40.68 -24.06 14.67
CA ILE A 443 40.98 -24.39 16.07
C ILE A 443 40.20 -25.64 16.49
N TYR A 444 38.92 -25.73 16.15
CA TYR A 444 38.09 -26.91 16.45
C TYR A 444 38.65 -28.19 15.81
N ILE A 445 39.01 -28.16 14.52
CA ILE A 445 39.61 -29.31 13.81
C ILE A 445 40.94 -29.73 14.47
N LEU A 446 41.75 -28.74 14.88
CA LEU A 446 43.01 -29.01 15.58
C LEU A 446 42.80 -29.66 16.95
N ILE A 447 41.79 -29.23 17.70
CA ILE A 447 41.47 -29.79 19.02
C ILE A 447 40.97 -31.24 18.87
N VAL A 448 40.02 -31.48 17.98
CA VAL A 448 39.36 -32.80 17.82
C VAL A 448 40.26 -33.82 17.14
N GLY A 449 41.12 -33.41 16.21
CA GLY A 449 41.99 -34.34 15.48
C GLY A 449 43.35 -34.50 16.15
N PRO A 450 44.33 -33.63 15.82
CA PRO A 450 45.70 -33.75 16.34
C PRO A 450 45.81 -33.72 17.87
N LEU A 451 45.11 -32.80 18.53
CA LEU A 451 45.29 -32.58 19.96
C LEU A 451 44.68 -33.72 20.78
N ASP A 452 43.47 -34.15 20.46
CA ASP A 452 42.81 -35.31 21.09
C ASP A 452 43.62 -36.60 20.85
N TYR A 453 44.12 -36.83 19.62
CA TYR A 453 44.97 -37.99 19.32
C TYR A 453 46.23 -38.01 20.19
N VAL A 454 46.95 -36.88 20.29
CA VAL A 454 48.18 -36.79 21.10
C VAL A 454 47.86 -36.94 22.59
N LEU A 455 46.78 -36.32 23.08
CA LEU A 455 46.35 -36.43 24.48
C LEU A 455 46.07 -37.91 24.85
N LEU A 456 45.35 -38.63 23.99
CA LEU A 456 44.93 -39.99 24.27
C LEU A 456 46.03 -41.03 24.07
N THR A 457 46.91 -40.83 23.10
CA THR A 457 48.01 -41.77 22.82
C THR A 457 49.23 -41.53 23.70
N ARG A 458 49.60 -40.28 23.97
CA ARG A 458 50.84 -39.95 24.71
C ARG A 458 50.63 -39.72 26.21
N VAL A 459 49.50 -39.14 26.61
CA VAL A 459 49.24 -38.80 28.02
C VAL A 459 48.42 -39.88 28.72
N PHE A 460 47.23 -40.20 28.19
CA PHE A 460 46.33 -41.18 28.83
C PHE A 460 46.59 -42.64 28.43
N LYS A 461 47.35 -42.87 27.33
CA LYS A 461 47.70 -44.20 26.77
C LYS A 461 46.50 -45.13 26.56
N ARG A 462 45.29 -44.58 26.43
CA ARG A 462 44.04 -45.31 26.24
C ARG A 462 43.26 -44.67 25.10
N PRO A 463 43.45 -45.15 23.85
CA PRO A 463 42.83 -44.55 22.67
C PRO A 463 41.29 -44.71 22.67
N GLU A 464 40.74 -45.62 23.47
CA GLU A 464 39.29 -45.83 23.63
C GLU A 464 38.59 -44.65 24.33
N LEU A 465 39.33 -43.77 25.01
CA LEU A 465 38.76 -42.59 25.69
C LEU A 465 38.23 -41.53 24.70
N THR A 466 38.52 -41.63 23.39
CA THR A 466 37.96 -40.73 22.35
C THR A 466 36.43 -40.70 22.40
N TRP A 467 35.79 -41.82 22.73
CA TRP A 467 34.35 -41.89 22.87
C TRP A 467 33.77 -40.98 23.97
N ILE A 468 34.60 -40.53 24.91
CA ILE A 468 34.23 -39.60 25.99
C ILE A 468 34.80 -38.20 25.73
N THR A 469 36.07 -38.09 25.33
CA THR A 469 36.72 -36.78 25.12
C THR A 469 36.08 -36.04 23.96
N PHE A 470 35.68 -36.73 22.88
CA PHE A 470 35.03 -36.10 21.75
C PHE A 470 33.68 -35.45 22.13
N PRO A 471 32.70 -36.16 22.75
CA PRO A 471 31.48 -35.50 23.22
C PRO A 471 31.72 -34.38 24.23
N VAL A 472 32.68 -34.52 25.15
CA VAL A 472 32.98 -33.49 26.16
C VAL A 472 33.54 -32.22 25.52
N VAL A 473 34.46 -32.36 24.55
CA VAL A 473 35.01 -31.23 23.81
C VAL A 473 33.93 -30.54 22.98
N VAL A 474 33.10 -31.32 22.27
CA VAL A 474 31.98 -30.77 21.48
C VAL A 474 31.00 -30.03 22.39
N LEU A 475 30.63 -30.59 23.54
CA LEU A 475 29.73 -29.95 24.50
C LEU A 475 30.35 -28.66 25.07
N SER A 476 31.62 -28.70 25.48
CA SER A 476 32.34 -27.54 26.04
C SER A 476 32.47 -26.40 25.03
N LEU A 477 32.82 -26.74 23.78
CA LEU A 477 32.92 -25.74 22.71
C LEU A 477 31.54 -25.17 22.35
N SER A 478 30.50 -25.99 22.33
CA SER A 478 29.13 -25.53 22.09
C SER A 478 28.67 -24.55 23.15
N VAL A 479 28.94 -24.83 24.43
CA VAL A 479 28.66 -23.92 25.54
C VAL A 479 29.48 -22.63 25.40
N LEU A 480 30.78 -22.72 25.10
CA LEU A 480 31.64 -21.55 24.92
C LEU A 480 31.13 -20.65 23.78
N VAL A 481 30.82 -21.24 22.62
CA VAL A 481 30.29 -20.50 21.46
C VAL A 481 28.95 -19.88 21.78
N TYR A 482 28.05 -20.60 22.48
CA TYR A 482 26.77 -20.05 22.92
C TYR A 482 26.95 -18.85 23.85
N CYS A 483 27.83 -18.95 24.85
CA CYS A 483 28.13 -17.86 25.77
C CYS A 483 28.78 -16.65 25.05
N VAL A 484 29.70 -16.89 24.11
CA VAL A 484 30.32 -15.82 23.31
C VAL A 484 29.29 -15.15 22.41
N ALA A 485 28.44 -15.92 21.72
CA ALA A 485 27.39 -15.38 20.86
C ALA A 485 26.38 -14.54 21.65
N TYR A 486 25.97 -15.01 22.82
CA TYR A 486 25.09 -14.29 23.73
C TYR A 486 25.73 -13.00 24.25
N ALA A 487 27.01 -13.04 24.64
CA ALA A 487 27.76 -11.85 25.06
C ALA A 487 27.98 -10.83 23.92
N MET A 488 28.13 -11.29 22.68
CA MET A 488 28.37 -10.41 21.51
C MET A 488 27.10 -9.81 20.91
N LYS A 489 26.02 -10.59 20.75
CA LYS A 489 24.77 -10.11 20.14
C LYS A 489 23.88 -9.34 21.11
N GLY A 490 24.13 -9.48 22.41
CA GLY A 490 23.35 -8.82 23.45
C GLY A 490 21.94 -9.40 23.57
N ASP A 491 21.19 -8.84 24.52
CA ASP A 491 19.87 -9.32 24.94
C ASP A 491 18.76 -8.28 24.73
N ASP A 492 19.10 -7.16 24.09
CA ASP A 492 18.21 -6.03 23.88
C ASP A 492 17.48 -6.13 22.52
N LEU A 493 16.19 -5.83 22.55
CA LEU A 493 15.41 -5.54 21.35
C LEU A 493 16.01 -4.33 20.64
N ARG A 494 16.27 -4.44 19.33
CA ARG A 494 16.70 -3.29 18.51
C ARG A 494 15.63 -2.97 17.49
N ILE A 495 15.36 -1.68 17.33
CA ILE A 495 14.34 -1.19 16.41
C ILE A 495 14.94 -0.09 15.54
N ASN A 496 14.85 -0.25 14.23
CA ASN A 496 15.10 0.80 13.26
C ASN A 496 13.76 1.24 12.67
N LYS A 497 13.48 2.54 12.64
CA LYS A 497 12.20 3.10 12.22
C LYS A 497 12.37 4.34 11.35
N ILE A 498 11.59 4.41 10.28
CA ILE A 498 11.48 5.58 9.40
C ILE A 498 10.01 5.99 9.32
N ASP A 499 9.73 7.24 9.63
CA ASP A 499 8.42 7.88 9.46
C ASP A 499 8.46 8.84 8.27
N LEU A 500 7.52 8.70 7.34
CA LEU A 500 7.18 9.71 6.34
C LEU A 500 5.82 10.30 6.69
N VAL A 501 5.77 11.59 7.00
CA VAL A 501 4.54 12.32 7.31
C VAL A 501 4.22 13.33 6.21
N GLU A 502 3.03 13.20 5.64
CA GLU A 502 2.56 14.01 4.54
C GLU A 502 1.39 14.88 4.99
N TYR A 503 1.57 16.20 4.98
CA TYR A 503 0.54 17.16 5.36
C TYR A 503 -0.14 17.73 4.11
N ASP A 504 -1.43 17.47 3.96
CA ASP A 504 -2.27 18.18 3.02
C ASP A 504 -2.94 19.36 3.74
N LEU A 505 -2.48 20.58 3.45
CA LEU A 505 -3.04 21.79 4.05
C LEU A 505 -4.17 22.41 3.23
N HIS A 506 -4.62 21.75 2.16
CA HIS A 506 -5.90 22.07 1.55
C HIS A 506 -7.03 21.83 2.55
N SER A 507 -8.16 22.51 2.39
CA SER A 507 -9.29 22.32 3.31
C SER A 507 -10.12 21.11 2.85
N PRO A 508 -10.47 20.13 3.71
CA PRO A 508 -10.06 19.99 5.11
C PRO A 508 -8.60 19.55 5.25
N GLN A 509 -7.91 20.10 6.24
CA GLN A 509 -6.48 19.83 6.46
C GLN A 509 -6.27 18.45 7.07
N GLN A 510 -5.33 17.69 6.52
CA GLN A 510 -5.13 16.29 6.83
C GLN A 510 -3.66 15.91 6.89
N ALA A 511 -3.38 14.87 7.66
CA ALA A 511 -2.10 14.20 7.73
C ALA A 511 -2.24 12.75 7.28
N TYR A 512 -1.32 12.33 6.43
CA TYR A 512 -1.09 10.94 6.06
C TYR A 512 0.28 10.56 6.59
N GLY A 513 0.45 9.34 7.07
CA GLY A 513 1.78 8.87 7.42
C GLY A 513 2.00 7.42 7.09
N THR A 514 3.24 7.13 6.74
CA THR A 514 3.73 5.78 6.52
C THR A 514 4.95 5.56 7.40
N THR A 515 4.90 4.49 8.18
CA THR A 515 5.96 4.09 9.10
C THR A 515 6.51 2.75 8.62
N TRP A 516 7.81 2.70 8.34
CA TRP A 516 8.52 1.44 8.13
C TRP A 516 9.42 1.17 9.33
N PHE A 517 9.40 -0.06 9.84
CA PHE A 517 10.26 -0.41 10.97
C PHE A 517 10.67 -1.87 10.96
N THR A 518 11.87 -2.14 11.45
CA THR A 518 12.41 -3.48 11.61
C THR A 518 12.66 -3.77 13.08
N LEU A 519 12.18 -4.93 13.54
CA LEU A 519 12.46 -5.47 14.87
C LEU A 519 13.57 -6.51 14.76
N PHE A 520 14.64 -6.37 15.53
CA PHE A 520 15.62 -7.42 15.78
C PHE A 520 15.31 -8.07 17.13
N SER A 521 14.85 -9.33 17.13
CA SER A 521 14.46 -10.02 18.36
C SER A 521 15.66 -10.74 18.99
N PRO A 522 16.00 -10.48 20.27
CA PRO A 522 17.08 -11.18 20.97
C PRO A 522 16.67 -12.59 21.42
N ARG A 523 15.37 -12.91 21.41
CA ARG A 523 14.80 -14.18 21.90
C ARG A 523 13.72 -14.68 20.95
N ILE A 524 13.35 -15.95 21.07
CA ILE A 524 12.17 -16.49 20.36
C ILE A 524 10.93 -15.96 21.07
N GLN A 525 10.21 -15.04 20.44
CA GLN A 525 9.03 -14.40 21.01
C GLN A 525 7.98 -14.11 19.92
N ASP A 526 6.72 -14.19 20.31
CA ASP A 526 5.59 -13.74 19.51
C ASP A 526 5.26 -12.29 19.91
N TYR A 527 5.23 -11.38 18.94
CA TYR A 527 4.92 -9.97 19.17
C TYR A 527 3.52 -9.64 18.67
N THR A 528 2.78 -8.86 19.45
CA THR A 528 1.60 -8.15 18.98
C THR A 528 2.02 -6.73 18.62
N ILE A 529 1.67 -6.28 17.42
CA ILE A 529 2.27 -5.09 16.80
C ILE A 529 1.16 -4.14 16.38
N GLY A 530 1.26 -2.89 16.82
CA GLY A 530 0.44 -1.81 16.30
C GLY A 530 1.18 -0.48 16.28
N VAL A 531 0.60 0.50 15.59
CA VAL A 531 1.17 1.83 15.44
C VAL A 531 0.08 2.86 15.69
N GLU A 532 0.43 3.95 16.37
CA GLU A 532 -0.48 5.04 16.68
C GLU A 532 0.17 6.38 16.32
N PRO A 533 -0.46 7.27 15.55
CA PRO A 533 0.08 8.61 15.32
C PRO A 533 0.06 9.45 16.60
N THR A 534 1.06 10.30 16.79
CA THR A 534 1.22 11.08 18.01
C THR A 534 0.30 12.30 18.04
N ALA A 535 -0.83 12.18 18.73
CA ALA A 535 -1.73 13.29 19.04
C ALA A 535 -1.42 13.94 20.41
N PRO A 536 -1.72 15.24 20.64
CA PRO A 536 -2.27 16.21 19.68
C PRO A 536 -1.20 16.99 18.90
N THR A 537 0.07 16.60 18.96
CA THR A 537 1.19 17.43 18.46
C THR A 537 1.45 17.27 16.97
N TRP A 538 1.31 16.06 16.42
CA TRP A 538 1.46 15.79 14.99
C TRP A 538 0.11 15.70 14.27
N THR A 539 -0.91 15.24 14.98
CA THR A 539 -2.28 15.05 14.49
C THR A 539 -3.29 15.48 15.55
N VAL A 540 -4.57 15.60 15.21
CA VAL A 540 -5.63 15.69 16.22
C VAL A 540 -5.82 14.33 16.90
N ALA A 541 -6.36 14.32 18.11
CA ALA A 541 -6.80 13.07 18.76
C ALA A 541 -7.96 12.42 17.97
N PRO A 542 -8.11 11.09 18.01
CA PRO A 542 -9.24 10.43 17.37
C PRO A 542 -10.58 10.94 17.96
N PRO A 543 -11.67 10.96 17.18
CA PRO A 543 -13.01 11.28 17.65
C PRO A 543 -13.42 10.42 18.83
N GLN A 544 -14.32 10.94 19.69
CA GLN A 544 -14.75 10.25 20.92
C GLN A 544 -15.36 8.86 20.68
N ASP A 545 -15.91 8.62 19.48
CA ASP A 545 -16.54 7.35 19.09
C ASP A 545 -15.58 6.39 18.36
N ALA A 546 -14.36 6.81 18.04
CA ALA A 546 -13.35 5.99 17.38
C ALA A 546 -12.26 5.54 18.38
N THR A 547 -11.96 4.23 18.40
CA THR A 547 -10.96 3.67 19.31
C THR A 547 -9.52 3.98 18.90
N SER A 548 -9.28 4.36 17.64
CA SER A 548 -7.97 4.67 17.06
C SER A 548 -8.12 5.45 15.74
N HIS A 549 -7.01 5.98 15.22
CA HIS A 549 -6.95 6.51 13.84
C HIS A 549 -7.14 5.39 12.81
N ALA A 550 -7.46 5.76 11.56
CA ALA A 550 -7.51 4.81 10.44
C ALA A 550 -6.08 4.33 10.10
N VAL A 551 -5.60 3.34 10.84
CA VAL A 551 -4.28 2.72 10.72
C VAL A 551 -4.44 1.35 10.06
N GLU A 552 -3.52 1.02 9.18
CA GLU A 552 -3.27 -0.33 8.68
C GLU A 552 -1.84 -0.72 9.05
N VAL A 553 -1.61 -1.98 9.44
CA VAL A 553 -0.29 -2.53 9.79
C VAL A 553 -0.13 -3.89 9.12
N ALA A 554 1.00 -4.08 8.44
CA ALA A 554 1.31 -5.34 7.80
C ALA A 554 2.81 -5.63 7.76
N VAL A 555 3.15 -6.90 7.53
CA VAL A 555 4.54 -7.32 7.26
C VAL A 555 5.00 -6.69 5.95
N LEU A 556 6.18 -6.08 5.94
CA LEU A 556 6.71 -5.46 4.72
C LEU A 556 7.10 -6.55 3.74
N ALA A 557 6.46 -6.54 2.57
CA ALA A 557 6.70 -7.52 1.55
C ALA A 557 7.79 -7.07 0.58
N ASN A 558 8.83 -7.90 0.40
CA ASN A 558 9.85 -7.66 -0.59
C ASN A 558 9.40 -8.20 -1.97
N PRO A 559 9.17 -7.35 -2.97
CA PRO A 559 8.73 -7.79 -4.30
C PRO A 559 9.75 -8.70 -4.99
N ASP A 560 11.05 -8.56 -4.69
CA ASP A 560 12.13 -9.37 -5.28
C ASP A 560 12.19 -10.78 -4.65
N LEU A 561 11.62 -10.96 -3.45
CA LEU A 561 11.50 -12.27 -2.79
C LEU A 561 10.17 -12.97 -3.10
N ALA A 562 9.17 -12.21 -3.54
CA ALA A 562 7.83 -12.71 -3.84
C ALA A 562 7.79 -13.72 -5.01
N GLU A 563 8.85 -13.80 -5.82
CA GLU A 563 8.98 -14.78 -6.90
C GLU A 563 9.50 -16.15 -6.42
N ARG A 564 9.97 -16.27 -5.17
CA ARG A 564 10.51 -17.54 -4.65
C ARG A 564 9.39 -18.44 -4.13
N VAL A 565 9.39 -19.70 -4.57
CA VAL A 565 8.51 -20.74 -4.04
C VAL A 565 9.15 -21.32 -2.77
N GLY A 566 8.62 -20.95 -1.60
CA GLY A 566 8.99 -21.54 -0.31
C GLY A 566 7.98 -22.58 0.16
N SER A 567 8.43 -23.61 0.87
CA SER A 567 7.53 -24.54 1.57
C SER A 567 7.19 -23.98 2.95
N SER A 568 5.92 -24.09 3.34
CA SER A 568 5.43 -23.65 4.65
C SER A 568 5.94 -24.55 5.77
N SER A 569 6.19 -23.96 6.94
CA SER A 569 6.54 -24.73 8.14
C SER A 569 5.26 -25.32 8.76
N LEU A 570 5.14 -26.65 8.73
CA LEU A 570 3.98 -27.42 9.23
C LEU A 570 3.74 -27.33 10.76
N PHE A 571 4.57 -26.60 11.51
CA PHE A 571 4.60 -26.65 12.98
C PHE A 571 4.47 -25.28 13.69
N ARG A 572 4.19 -24.18 12.97
CA ARG A 572 3.99 -22.86 13.59
C ARG A 572 2.51 -22.48 13.59
N LYS A 573 2.03 -21.97 14.73
CA LYS A 573 0.68 -21.39 14.82
C LYS A 573 0.64 -20.12 13.96
N PRO A 574 -0.39 -19.94 13.12
CA PRO A 574 -0.51 -18.73 12.33
C PRO A 574 -0.74 -17.51 13.24
N TYR A 575 -0.11 -16.39 12.89
CA TYR A 575 -0.43 -15.09 13.47
C TYR A 575 -1.76 -14.58 12.89
N ALA A 576 -2.33 -13.52 13.47
CA ALA A 576 -3.60 -12.97 13.02
C ALA A 576 -3.48 -11.48 12.68
N TYR A 577 -4.25 -11.02 11.70
CA TYR A 577 -4.54 -9.60 11.54
C TYR A 577 -5.76 -9.23 12.40
N ALA A 578 -5.77 -8.00 12.91
CA ALA A 578 -7.00 -7.40 13.45
C ALA A 578 -8.07 -7.27 12.35
N GLU A 579 -9.35 -7.21 12.72
CA GLU A 579 -10.48 -7.20 11.78
C GLU A 579 -10.41 -6.06 10.75
N ASP A 580 -9.88 -4.90 11.11
CA ASP A 580 -9.68 -3.74 10.24
C ASP A 580 -8.24 -3.61 9.72
N ALA A 581 -7.42 -4.65 9.91
CA ALA A 581 -5.97 -4.66 9.67
C ALA A 581 -5.19 -3.58 10.44
N SER A 582 -5.73 -3.02 11.53
CA SER A 582 -5.05 -1.99 12.34
C SER A 582 -3.84 -2.49 13.14
N GLY A 583 -3.60 -3.80 13.13
CA GLY A 583 -2.52 -4.42 13.87
C GLY A 583 -2.36 -5.90 13.59
N LEU A 584 -1.27 -6.46 14.11
CA LEU A 584 -0.90 -7.86 13.99
C LEU A 584 -0.83 -8.50 15.37
N GLU A 585 -1.35 -9.70 15.53
CA GLU A 585 -1.33 -10.45 16.79
C GLU A 585 -0.49 -11.72 16.68
N ARG A 586 0.40 -11.94 17.65
CA ARG A 586 1.22 -13.15 17.79
C ARG A 586 2.15 -13.41 16.59
N VAL A 587 2.79 -12.37 16.07
CA VAL A 587 3.78 -12.47 14.99
C VAL A 587 5.05 -13.13 15.52
N PRO A 588 5.44 -14.33 15.02
CA PRO A 588 6.63 -15.00 15.50
C PRO A 588 7.89 -14.36 14.91
N ILE A 589 8.85 -14.00 15.76
CA ILE A 589 10.19 -13.57 15.34
C ILE A 589 11.23 -14.50 15.98
N PRO A 590 12.04 -15.23 15.18
CA PRO A 590 13.07 -16.10 15.72
C PRO A 590 14.19 -15.33 16.44
N VAL A 591 14.96 -16.05 17.26
CA VAL A 591 16.12 -15.50 17.95
C VAL A 591 17.17 -14.96 16.97
N TRP A 592 17.68 -13.77 17.27
CA TRP A 592 18.68 -13.06 16.48
C TRP A 592 18.32 -12.91 15.00
N SER A 593 17.03 -12.69 14.75
CA SER A 593 16.49 -12.47 13.41
C SER A 593 15.78 -11.12 13.36
N THR A 594 15.75 -10.54 12.17
CA THR A 594 15.06 -9.29 11.87
C THR A 594 13.74 -9.59 11.20
N ARG A 595 12.74 -8.74 11.46
CA ARG A 595 11.48 -8.75 10.70
C ARG A 595 11.00 -7.33 10.49
N THR A 596 10.59 -7.04 9.25
CA THR A 596 10.26 -5.69 8.82
C THR A 596 8.76 -5.53 8.60
N PHE A 597 8.23 -4.38 9.00
CA PHE A 597 6.82 -4.05 9.01
C PHE A 597 6.59 -2.67 8.39
N GLN A 598 5.37 -2.46 7.90
CA GLN A 598 4.88 -1.17 7.44
C GLN A 598 3.55 -0.87 8.14
N ALA A 599 3.33 0.40 8.44
CA ALA A 599 2.03 0.90 8.87
C ALA A 599 1.66 2.14 8.04
N SER A 600 0.39 2.27 7.66
CA SER A 600 -0.15 3.46 6.98
C SER A 600 -1.32 4.04 7.76
N TRP A 601 -1.32 5.35 7.99
CA TRP A 601 -2.34 6.00 8.79
C TRP A 601 -2.81 7.33 8.20
N ARG A 602 -4.02 7.73 8.57
CA ARG A 602 -4.64 9.01 8.21
C ARG A 602 -5.27 9.66 9.43
N ALA A 603 -5.09 10.97 9.57
CA ALA A 603 -5.66 11.76 10.66
C ALA A 603 -6.04 13.17 10.19
N GLY A 604 -7.03 13.77 10.86
CA GLY A 604 -7.33 15.19 10.69
C GLY A 604 -6.26 16.09 11.32
N LEU A 605 -6.27 17.37 10.94
CA LEU A 605 -5.45 18.41 11.55
C LEU A 605 -6.30 19.46 12.26
N ASP A 606 -5.75 20.06 13.31
CA ASP A 606 -6.37 21.20 13.97
C ASP A 606 -6.19 22.43 13.09
N THR A 607 -7.25 22.84 12.40
CA THR A 607 -7.23 24.03 11.53
C THR A 607 -6.86 25.33 12.25
N ALA A 608 -7.04 25.40 13.58
CA ALA A 608 -6.64 26.57 14.36
C ALA A 608 -5.12 26.59 14.65
N LYS A 609 -4.50 25.41 14.71
CA LYS A 609 -3.08 25.23 15.01
C LYS A 609 -2.46 24.11 14.14
N PRO A 610 -2.38 24.31 12.82
CA PRO A 610 -1.82 23.29 11.92
C PRO A 610 -0.32 23.11 12.15
N PRO A 611 0.24 21.90 11.91
CA PRO A 611 1.68 21.61 12.03
C PRO A 611 2.59 22.65 11.34
N LEU A 612 2.12 23.18 10.22
CA LEU A 612 2.72 24.30 9.51
C LEU A 612 1.64 25.37 9.29
N ALA A 613 1.80 26.53 9.90
CA ALA A 613 0.92 27.66 9.63
C ALA A 613 1.51 28.50 8.49
N ALA A 614 0.84 28.48 7.34
CA ALA A 614 1.30 29.18 6.14
C ALA A 614 0.24 30.15 5.62
N ARG A 615 0.67 31.36 5.28
CA ARG A 615 -0.16 32.39 4.62
C ARG A 615 0.60 32.91 3.43
N ILE A 616 0.45 32.23 2.30
CA ILE A 616 1.24 32.47 1.08
C ILE A 616 0.30 32.81 -0.05
N ARG A 617 0.67 33.81 -0.85
CA ARG A 617 -0.03 34.19 -2.08
C ARG A 617 1.00 34.55 -3.15
N ARG A 618 0.56 34.56 -4.41
CA ARG A 618 1.38 35.06 -5.52
C ARG A 618 1.58 36.58 -5.37
N ASP A 619 2.76 37.07 -5.74
CA ASP A 619 2.99 38.50 -5.85
C ASP A 619 2.10 39.07 -6.98
N PRO A 620 1.26 40.08 -6.71
CA PRO A 620 0.41 40.70 -7.74
C PRO A 620 1.20 41.31 -8.91
N ALA A 621 2.43 41.78 -8.67
CA ALA A 621 3.27 42.39 -9.69
C ALA A 621 4.01 41.36 -10.56
N ASP A 622 4.33 40.20 -9.98
CA ASP A 622 5.07 39.12 -10.64
C ASP A 622 4.58 37.76 -10.13
N LYS A 623 3.68 37.12 -10.89
CA LYS A 623 3.07 35.84 -10.50
C LYS A 623 4.09 34.69 -10.34
N THR A 624 5.34 34.87 -10.77
CA THR A 624 6.44 33.91 -10.56
C THR A 624 7.07 34.02 -9.17
N LYS A 625 6.68 35.02 -8.37
CA LYS A 625 7.14 35.24 -7.00
C LYS A 625 6.03 35.00 -5.98
N LEU A 626 6.44 34.70 -4.76
CA LEU A 626 5.54 34.48 -3.63
C LEU A 626 5.75 35.52 -2.54
N VAL A 627 4.67 35.88 -1.88
CA VAL A 627 4.67 36.72 -0.69
C VAL A 627 3.92 36.02 0.44
N GLY A 628 4.48 36.04 1.64
CA GLY A 628 3.86 35.38 2.79
C GLY A 628 4.86 34.81 3.78
N GLU A 629 4.33 34.07 4.74
CA GLU A 629 5.13 33.48 5.81
C GLU A 629 4.72 32.03 6.06
N ILE A 630 5.70 31.23 6.50
CA ILE A 630 5.53 29.84 6.93
C ILE A 630 6.05 29.75 8.36
N THR A 631 5.24 29.25 9.28
CA THR A 631 5.61 29.04 10.69
C THR A 631 5.62 27.55 11.02
N ASN A 632 6.71 27.06 11.58
CA ASN A 632 6.78 25.71 12.11
C ASN A 632 6.03 25.64 13.46
N GLN A 633 4.95 24.88 13.55
CA GLN A 633 4.21 24.67 14.80
C GLN A 633 4.43 23.27 15.40
N LEU A 634 5.26 22.44 14.76
CA LEU A 634 5.68 21.16 15.31
C LEU A 634 6.56 21.35 16.55
N PRO A 635 6.59 20.37 17.46
CA PRO A 635 7.40 20.44 18.67
C PRO A 635 8.91 20.25 18.42
N VAL A 636 9.32 20.09 17.17
CA VAL A 636 10.68 19.74 16.76
C VAL A 636 11.19 20.70 15.68
N GLU A 637 12.52 20.86 15.62
CA GLU A 637 13.19 21.59 14.55
C GLU A 637 13.03 20.86 13.21
N LEU A 638 12.75 21.63 12.15
CA LEU A 638 12.79 21.17 10.78
C LEU A 638 14.15 21.49 10.18
N GLN A 639 14.87 20.46 9.77
CA GLN A 639 16.19 20.54 9.19
C GLN A 639 16.14 20.30 7.68
N SER A 640 17.11 20.89 6.95
CA SER A 640 17.24 20.75 5.49
C SER A 640 15.96 21.17 4.74
N VAL A 641 15.33 22.24 5.22
CA VAL A 641 14.03 22.69 4.71
C VAL A 641 14.16 23.12 3.24
N THR A 642 13.30 22.57 2.40
CA THR A 642 13.23 22.88 0.97
C THR A 642 11.81 23.26 0.58
N VAL A 643 11.65 24.33 -0.20
CA VAL A 643 10.37 24.72 -0.80
C VAL A 643 10.42 24.54 -2.31
N PHE A 644 9.43 23.85 -2.87
CA PHE A 644 9.21 23.71 -4.31
C PHE A 644 8.09 24.63 -4.78
N TYR A 645 8.34 25.35 -5.87
CA TYR A 645 7.38 26.20 -6.56
C TYR A 645 7.67 26.23 -8.06
N GLN A 646 6.65 26.03 -8.89
CA GLN A 646 6.73 26.05 -10.37
C GLN A 646 7.89 25.22 -10.96
N GLY A 647 8.03 23.97 -10.47
CA GLY A 647 9.06 23.04 -10.93
C GLY A 647 10.50 23.38 -10.48
N ARG A 648 10.66 24.36 -9.58
CA ARG A 648 11.93 24.78 -8.99
C ARG A 648 11.94 24.54 -7.50
N TYR A 649 13.12 24.36 -6.91
CA TYR A 649 13.32 24.26 -5.47
C TYR A 649 14.17 25.41 -4.94
N HIS A 650 13.93 25.76 -3.69
CA HIS A 650 14.67 26.76 -2.93
C HIS A 650 15.01 26.20 -1.55
N ALA A 651 16.28 26.31 -1.15
CA ALA A 651 16.71 25.97 0.20
C ALA A 651 16.25 27.06 1.19
N VAL A 652 15.74 26.62 2.33
CA VAL A 652 15.29 27.45 3.44
C VAL A 652 16.16 27.11 4.66
N PRO A 653 16.51 28.09 5.52
CA PRO A 653 17.17 27.80 6.78
C PRO A 653 16.36 26.83 7.65
N ASP A 654 17.03 26.14 8.56
CA ASP A 654 16.36 25.25 9.52
C ASP A 654 15.35 26.05 10.36
N LEU A 655 14.19 25.45 10.63
CA LEU A 655 13.07 26.09 11.31
C LEU A 655 12.82 25.42 12.65
N GLY A 656 13.28 26.06 13.73
CA GLY A 656 12.98 25.63 15.10
C GLY A 656 11.47 25.67 15.41
N PRO A 657 11.03 25.04 16.52
CA PRO A 657 9.63 25.13 16.98
C PRO A 657 9.18 26.59 17.16
N GLY A 658 8.08 26.98 16.52
CA GLY A 658 7.53 28.33 16.52
C GLY A 658 8.25 29.32 15.59
N ALA A 659 9.34 28.93 14.91
CA ALA A 659 10.07 29.81 14.03
C ALA A 659 9.25 30.13 12.76
N THR A 660 9.34 31.39 12.31
CA THR A 660 8.64 31.89 11.12
C THR A 660 9.65 32.25 10.03
N PHE A 661 9.40 31.81 8.80
CA PHE A 661 10.18 32.12 7.62
C PHE A 661 9.39 33.00 6.65
N ASN A 662 10.02 34.08 6.19
CA ASN A 662 9.46 35.00 5.22
C ASN A 662 9.79 34.54 3.79
N VAL A 663 8.77 34.13 3.03
CA VAL A 663 8.90 33.46 1.73
C VAL A 663 9.43 34.39 0.64
N GLN A 664 9.23 35.71 0.78
CA GLN A 664 9.73 36.71 -0.18
C GLN A 664 11.26 36.67 -0.30
N THR A 665 11.95 36.28 0.77
CA THR A 665 13.42 36.20 0.81
C THR A 665 13.98 35.18 -0.21
N LEU A 666 13.17 34.21 -0.63
CA LEU A 666 13.53 33.23 -1.68
C LEU A 666 13.78 33.87 -3.05
N PHE A 667 13.17 35.03 -3.30
CA PHE A 667 13.21 35.76 -4.56
C PHE A 667 13.98 37.08 -4.47
N ALA A 668 14.55 37.38 -3.29
CA ALA A 668 15.32 38.60 -3.06
C ALA A 668 16.55 38.67 -3.99
N GLY A 669 16.82 39.86 -4.55
CA GLY A 669 17.93 40.06 -5.48
C GLY A 669 17.78 39.30 -6.81
N ASN A 670 16.55 39.01 -7.25
CA ASN A 670 16.25 38.20 -8.44
C ASN A 670 16.86 36.78 -8.39
N LYS A 671 17.00 36.21 -7.19
CA LYS A 671 17.33 34.79 -7.04
C LYS A 671 16.26 33.95 -7.73
N ILE A 672 16.72 33.06 -8.60
CA ILE A 672 15.90 32.05 -9.27
C ILE A 672 16.23 30.72 -8.59
N GLY A 673 15.21 29.96 -8.19
CA GLY A 673 15.41 28.62 -7.60
C GLY A 673 16.14 27.67 -8.54
N LEU A 674 16.48 26.47 -8.12
CA LEU A 674 17.12 25.46 -8.99
C LEU A 674 16.07 24.48 -9.52
N PRO A 675 16.25 23.82 -10.68
CA PRO A 675 15.30 22.82 -11.18
C PRO A 675 15.08 21.70 -10.16
N ALA A 676 13.83 21.28 -9.96
CA ALA A 676 13.49 20.24 -8.98
C ALA A 676 14.26 18.91 -9.20
N SER A 677 14.58 18.56 -10.45
CA SER A 677 15.38 17.37 -10.77
C SER A 677 16.78 17.39 -10.15
N GLN A 678 17.38 18.58 -9.95
CA GLN A 678 18.69 18.70 -9.30
C GLN A 678 18.61 18.44 -7.79
N TRP A 679 17.47 18.70 -7.15
CA TRP A 679 17.27 18.37 -5.73
C TRP A 679 17.28 16.87 -5.51
N VAL A 680 16.58 16.14 -6.39
CA VAL A 680 16.46 14.68 -6.32
C VAL A 680 17.81 14.00 -6.52
N GLY A 681 18.60 14.45 -7.50
CA GLY A 681 19.94 13.91 -7.76
C GLY A 681 21.04 14.35 -6.77
N ASN A 682 20.77 15.30 -5.88
CA ASN A 682 21.78 15.78 -4.92
C ASN A 682 21.85 14.86 -3.70
N MET A 683 22.98 14.17 -3.55
CA MET A 683 23.23 13.21 -2.45
C MET A 683 23.33 13.85 -1.07
N GLN A 684 23.61 15.15 -0.95
CA GLN A 684 23.74 15.82 0.36
C GLN A 684 22.41 16.36 0.89
N THR A 685 21.42 16.52 0.02
CA THR A 685 20.11 17.02 0.42
C THR A 685 19.39 16.00 1.31
N LEU A 686 18.88 16.47 2.47
CA LEU A 686 18.30 15.67 3.58
C LEU A 686 19.30 14.76 4.33
N ALA A 687 20.58 14.78 3.99
CA ALA A 687 21.59 14.05 4.74
C ALA A 687 21.66 14.59 6.20
N PRO A 688 21.82 13.71 7.20
CA PRO A 688 22.03 14.17 8.57
C PRO A 688 23.32 14.99 8.67
N LEU A 689 23.33 16.00 9.54
CA LEU A 689 24.57 16.72 9.88
C LEU A 689 25.62 15.72 10.38
N THR A 690 26.84 15.82 9.85
CA THR A 690 27.96 14.94 10.19
C THR A 690 28.22 14.93 11.70
N GLY A 691 28.27 13.74 12.30
CA GLY A 691 28.51 13.55 13.75
C GLY A 691 27.28 13.25 14.62
N ALA A 692 26.06 13.20 14.06
CA ALA A 692 24.92 12.57 14.74
C ALA A 692 25.21 11.07 14.96
N ALA A 693 24.57 10.42 15.94
CA ALA A 693 24.80 9.00 16.30
C ALA A 693 24.46 7.94 15.21
N PHE A 694 24.31 8.39 13.95
CA PHE A 694 24.16 7.63 12.70
C PHE A 694 24.81 8.38 11.50
N ALA A 695 25.87 9.15 11.73
CA ALA A 695 26.74 9.54 10.62
C ALA A 695 27.37 8.24 10.08
N PRO A 696 27.14 7.87 8.82
CA PRO A 696 27.52 6.55 8.32
C PRO A 696 29.01 6.31 8.54
N ALA A 697 29.36 5.13 9.05
CA ALA A 697 30.74 4.69 9.01
C ALA A 697 31.23 4.74 7.55
N ASP A 698 32.42 5.31 7.35
CA ASP A 698 33.09 5.40 6.05
C ASP A 698 32.95 4.05 5.30
N PRO A 699 32.37 4.01 4.08
CA PRO A 699 32.13 2.77 3.33
C PRO A 699 33.40 1.96 3.03
N GLY A 700 34.59 2.50 3.37
CA GLY A 700 35.89 1.97 3.05
C GLY A 700 36.31 0.63 3.67
N GLN A 701 35.70 0.10 4.74
CA GLN A 701 36.25 -1.12 5.39
C GLN A 701 35.30 -2.31 5.61
N ASN A 702 34.02 -2.12 5.94
CA ASN A 702 33.14 -3.24 6.32
C ASN A 702 32.03 -3.59 5.32
N GLY A 703 31.69 -2.70 4.37
CA GLY A 703 30.60 -2.93 3.41
C GLY A 703 30.89 -3.98 2.32
N ARG A 704 32.13 -4.43 2.17
CA ARG A 704 32.53 -5.39 1.13
C ARG A 704 32.18 -6.85 1.44
N PHE A 705 32.00 -7.22 2.70
CA PHE A 705 31.81 -8.63 3.08
C PHE A 705 30.35 -9.08 3.16
N ASN A 706 29.41 -8.13 3.25
CA ASN A 706 27.96 -8.41 3.34
C ASN A 706 27.16 -8.00 2.09
N ASN A 707 27.85 -7.65 1.01
CA ASN A 707 27.19 -7.27 -0.24
C ASN A 707 27.27 -8.41 -1.27
N PRO A 708 26.17 -9.14 -1.53
CA PRO A 708 26.14 -10.14 -2.60
C PRO A 708 26.30 -9.53 -4.00
N GLN A 709 26.17 -8.19 -4.12
CA GLN A 709 26.53 -7.43 -5.32
C GLN A 709 27.63 -6.40 -4.99
N PRO A 710 28.91 -6.73 -5.19
CA PRO A 710 30.06 -5.87 -4.84
C PRO A 710 30.07 -4.47 -5.49
N ASN A 711 29.22 -4.23 -6.50
CA ASN A 711 29.25 -3.03 -7.34
C ASN A 711 28.21 -1.95 -6.97
N TYR A 712 27.30 -2.19 -6.02
CA TYR A 712 26.29 -1.19 -5.62
C TYR A 712 26.39 -0.89 -4.11
N PRO A 713 26.89 0.30 -3.70
CA PRO A 713 26.87 0.68 -2.29
C PRO A 713 25.43 0.75 -1.76
N VAL A 714 25.20 0.31 -0.53
CA VAL A 714 23.87 0.40 0.12
C VAL A 714 23.46 1.87 0.20
N LYS A 715 22.35 2.22 -0.44
CA LYS A 715 21.80 3.58 -0.39
C LYS A 715 21.34 3.89 1.04
N GLN A 716 21.58 5.11 1.49
CA GLN A 716 21.14 5.55 2.81
C GLN A 716 19.63 5.87 2.81
N PRO A 717 18.93 5.78 3.97
CA PRO A 717 17.51 6.11 4.06
C PRO A 717 17.12 7.45 3.41
N TYR A 718 17.87 8.52 3.66
CA TYR A 718 17.56 9.84 3.09
C TYR A 718 17.70 9.90 1.55
N GLU A 719 18.48 9.01 0.94
CA GLU A 719 18.61 8.90 -0.53
C GLU A 719 17.38 8.21 -1.09
N LEU A 720 16.98 7.10 -0.48
CA LEU A 720 15.81 6.31 -0.86
C LEU A 720 14.51 7.09 -0.70
N LEU A 721 14.38 7.91 0.34
CA LEU A 721 13.18 8.72 0.59
C LEU A 721 12.97 9.81 -0.47
N LYS A 722 14.03 10.35 -1.06
CA LYS A 722 13.92 11.30 -2.19
C LYS A 722 13.41 10.61 -3.45
N ASP A 723 13.98 9.45 -3.76
CA ASP A 723 13.58 8.60 -4.88
C ASP A 723 12.12 8.12 -4.71
N LEU A 724 11.69 7.87 -3.46
CA LEU A 724 10.31 7.51 -3.12
C LEU A 724 9.34 8.68 -3.33
N MET A 725 9.71 9.87 -2.85
CA MET A 725 8.85 11.06 -2.91
C MET A 725 8.63 11.57 -4.35
N PHE A 726 9.66 11.53 -5.19
CA PHE A 726 9.63 12.09 -6.55
C PHE A 726 10.20 11.13 -7.60
N HIS A 727 9.75 9.87 -7.55
CA HIS A 727 10.28 8.76 -8.36
C HIS A 727 10.36 9.06 -9.86
N THR A 728 9.29 9.57 -10.46
CA THR A 728 9.28 9.87 -11.90
C THR A 728 10.29 10.96 -12.31
N LYS A 729 10.69 11.85 -11.37
CA LYS A 729 11.78 12.82 -11.58
C LYS A 729 13.16 12.30 -11.14
N ALA A 730 13.22 11.25 -10.33
CA ALA A 730 14.44 10.61 -9.85
C ALA A 730 15.05 9.68 -10.91
N ASP A 731 16.34 9.86 -11.22
CA ASP A 731 17.20 8.94 -11.98
C ASP A 731 16.59 8.34 -13.28
N GLY A 732 15.67 9.06 -13.93
CA GLY A 732 14.93 8.56 -15.09
C GLY A 732 14.07 7.31 -14.83
N GLY A 733 13.79 6.97 -13.56
CA GLY A 733 13.03 5.79 -13.17
C GLY A 733 13.78 4.46 -13.33
N GLN A 734 15.10 4.40 -13.12
CA GLN A 734 15.85 3.14 -13.29
C GLN A 734 15.49 2.04 -12.28
N MET A 735 15.21 2.40 -11.02
CA MET A 735 14.72 1.46 -10.00
C MET A 735 13.20 1.30 -10.09
N ASN A 736 12.70 0.06 -9.97
CA ASN A 736 11.26 -0.19 -9.87
C ASN A 736 10.72 0.31 -8.52
N ASN A 737 9.58 1.01 -8.52
CA ASN A 737 8.89 1.49 -7.33
C ASN A 737 7.57 0.75 -7.02
N SER A 738 7.45 -0.52 -7.41
CA SER A 738 6.30 -1.36 -7.07
C SER A 738 5.99 -1.33 -5.57
N GLY A 739 4.71 -1.20 -5.21
CA GLY A 739 4.27 -1.03 -3.82
C GLY A 739 4.54 0.36 -3.20
N LEU A 740 5.31 1.22 -3.88
CA LEU A 740 5.65 2.58 -3.44
C LEU A 740 5.11 3.68 -4.37
N ARG A 741 4.37 3.30 -5.42
CA ARG A 741 3.80 4.21 -6.43
C ARG A 741 2.92 5.33 -5.84
N PRO A 742 2.12 5.13 -4.78
CA PRO A 742 1.30 6.20 -4.18
C PRO A 742 2.12 7.39 -3.65
N PHE A 743 3.38 7.16 -3.28
CA PHE A 743 4.25 8.21 -2.74
C PHE A 743 4.91 9.09 -3.80
N ASP A 744 4.84 8.72 -5.08
CA ASP A 744 5.40 9.54 -6.16
C ASP A 744 4.48 10.73 -6.48
N GLN A 745 4.94 11.90 -6.06
CA GLN A 745 4.20 13.15 -6.19
C GLN A 745 4.88 14.08 -7.21
N SER A 746 5.70 13.51 -8.10
CA SER A 746 6.38 14.22 -9.18
C SER A 746 5.44 15.02 -10.09
N TRP A 747 4.23 14.51 -10.29
CA TRP A 747 3.20 15.14 -11.14
C TRP A 747 2.81 16.54 -10.63
N ARG A 748 2.89 16.80 -9.32
CA ARG A 748 2.64 18.12 -8.73
C ARG A 748 3.72 19.16 -9.04
N LEU A 749 4.90 18.69 -9.43
CA LEU A 749 6.05 19.53 -9.80
C LEU A 749 6.14 19.77 -11.31
N ASP A 750 5.22 19.22 -12.11
CA ASP A 750 5.18 19.39 -13.56
C ASP A 750 4.22 20.52 -13.95
N GLU A 751 4.54 21.15 -15.09
CA GLU A 751 3.66 22.12 -15.74
C GLU A 751 2.44 21.41 -16.32
N GLU A 752 1.26 21.98 -16.11
CA GLU A 752 0.01 21.42 -16.59
C GLU A 752 -0.13 21.66 -18.08
N LYS A 753 -0.30 20.57 -18.85
CA LYS A 753 -0.49 20.65 -20.29
C LYS A 753 -1.98 20.82 -20.58
N THR A 754 -2.38 22.01 -21.01
CA THR A 754 -3.78 22.35 -21.30
C THR A 754 -4.07 22.49 -22.79
N ALA A 755 -5.33 22.30 -23.20
CA ALA A 755 -5.83 22.70 -24.52
C ALA A 755 -7.18 23.45 -24.40
N PRO A 756 -7.32 24.67 -24.95
CA PRO A 756 -6.32 25.38 -25.74
C PRO A 756 -5.09 25.74 -24.91
N VAL A 757 -3.94 25.83 -25.59
CA VAL A 757 -2.68 26.19 -24.94
C VAL A 757 -2.81 27.64 -24.47
N GLN A 758 -2.69 27.85 -23.16
CA GLN A 758 -2.69 29.18 -22.59
C GLN A 758 -1.35 29.88 -22.87
N ALA A 759 -1.36 31.21 -23.01
CA ALA A 759 -0.14 31.97 -23.25
C ALA A 759 0.83 31.90 -22.06
N ASP A 760 0.28 31.81 -20.84
CA ASP A 760 1.02 31.61 -19.60
C ASP A 760 1.09 30.13 -19.24
N LYS A 761 2.20 29.71 -18.63
CA LYS A 761 2.36 28.37 -18.08
C LYS A 761 1.37 28.13 -16.95
N VAL A 762 0.66 27.01 -17.00
CA VAL A 762 -0.30 26.62 -15.98
C VAL A 762 0.39 25.74 -14.94
N TRP A 763 0.31 26.16 -13.67
CA TRP A 763 0.83 25.44 -12.52
C TRP A 763 -0.24 25.39 -11.45
N ARG A 764 -0.21 24.33 -10.63
CA ARG A 764 -1.09 24.21 -9.47
C ARG A 764 -0.87 25.36 -8.49
N ASP A 765 -1.93 25.78 -7.84
CA ASP A 765 -1.92 26.83 -6.81
C ASP A 765 -1.47 26.29 -5.45
N GLU A 766 -0.28 25.68 -5.42
CA GLU A 766 0.32 25.15 -4.20
C GLU A 766 1.85 25.29 -4.22
N ILE A 767 2.46 25.20 -3.03
CA ILE A 767 3.88 24.91 -2.87
C ILE A 767 4.05 23.58 -2.13
N ILE A 768 5.19 22.93 -2.34
CA ILE A 768 5.55 21.72 -1.60
C ILE A 768 6.73 22.04 -0.69
N LEU A 769 6.59 21.82 0.61
CA LEU A 769 7.70 21.90 1.56
C LEU A 769 8.19 20.49 1.89
N VAL A 770 9.49 20.25 1.83
CA VAL A 770 10.12 19.00 2.25
C VAL A 770 11.16 19.29 3.33
N ALA A 771 11.15 18.52 4.41
CA ALA A 771 12.08 18.66 5.52
C ALA A 771 12.31 17.31 6.22
N ARG A 772 13.26 17.28 7.15
CA ARG A 772 13.47 16.17 8.09
C ARG A 772 13.53 16.70 9.52
N THR A 773 13.35 15.82 10.49
CA THR A 773 13.64 16.13 11.89
C THR A 773 15.09 15.71 12.24
N PRO A 774 15.61 16.11 13.41
CA PRO A 774 16.76 15.45 14.02
C PRO A 774 16.51 13.93 14.11
N THR A 775 17.57 13.15 13.89
CA THR A 775 17.53 11.70 14.08
C THR A 775 17.50 11.41 15.58
N LEU A 776 16.54 10.60 16.03
CA LEU A 776 16.42 10.19 17.44
C LEU A 776 17.03 8.81 17.63
N TYR A 777 17.81 8.63 18.70
CA TYR A 777 18.33 7.33 19.11
C TYR A 777 18.62 7.31 20.60
N ASP A 778 17.98 6.39 21.29
CA ASP A 778 18.16 6.14 22.72
C ASP A 778 17.46 4.81 23.07
N HIS A 779 17.30 4.53 24.36
CA HIS A 779 16.37 3.56 24.86
C HIS A 779 14.98 3.72 24.23
N SER A 780 14.37 2.60 23.83
CA SER A 780 13.15 2.59 23.02
C SER A 780 12.02 3.42 23.61
N GLU A 781 11.82 3.34 24.94
CA GLU A 781 10.77 4.10 25.61
C GLU A 781 11.07 5.61 25.68
N THR A 782 12.34 6.01 25.77
CA THR A 782 12.74 7.42 25.73
C THR A 782 12.39 8.02 24.37
N VAL A 783 12.79 7.35 23.28
CA VAL A 783 12.48 7.80 21.91
C VAL A 783 10.98 7.77 21.65
N ALA A 784 10.25 6.75 22.08
CA ALA A 784 8.80 6.66 21.87
C ALA A 784 7.99 7.74 22.61
N ARG A 785 8.55 8.33 23.69
CA ARG A 785 7.95 9.46 24.42
C ARG A 785 8.42 10.82 23.93
N ASP A 786 9.47 10.86 23.11
CA ASP A 786 9.99 12.11 22.57
C ASP A 786 8.92 12.85 21.73
N PRO A 787 8.71 14.16 21.94
CA PRO A 787 7.75 14.94 21.15
C PRO A 787 8.01 14.92 19.64
N GLY A 788 9.27 14.70 19.22
CA GLY A 788 9.69 14.58 17.83
C GLY A 788 9.33 13.24 17.17
N SER A 789 8.84 12.26 17.94
CA SER A 789 8.36 10.99 17.40
C SER A 789 6.95 11.13 16.82
N ALA A 790 6.85 11.10 15.50
CA ALA A 790 5.58 11.29 14.78
C ALA A 790 4.56 10.17 15.02
N THR A 791 5.04 8.97 15.31
CA THR A 791 4.21 7.81 15.65
C THR A 791 4.77 7.06 16.85
N ARG A 792 3.91 6.33 17.55
CA ARG A 792 4.24 5.47 18.68
C ARG A 792 4.05 4.01 18.28
N LEU A 793 5.08 3.21 18.54
CA LEU A 793 5.02 1.76 18.34
C LEU A 793 4.42 1.09 19.58
N TRP A 794 3.49 0.17 19.35
CA TRP A 794 2.91 -0.70 20.37
C TRP A 794 3.40 -2.11 20.14
N LEU A 795 4.09 -2.67 21.14
CA LEU A 795 4.52 -4.06 21.18
C LEU A 795 3.78 -4.80 22.30
N ASP A 796 3.46 -6.06 22.06
CA ASP A 796 2.72 -6.98 22.95
C ASP A 796 1.23 -6.65 23.17
N ARG A 797 0.72 -5.54 22.60
CA ARG A 797 -0.70 -5.16 22.62
C ARG A 797 -1.05 -4.27 21.42
N LEU A 798 -2.31 -4.32 20.97
CA LEU A 798 -2.83 -3.41 19.95
C LEU A 798 -3.27 -2.05 20.53
N PRO A 799 -3.13 -0.94 19.78
CA PRO A 799 -3.73 0.35 20.12
C PRO A 799 -5.26 0.25 20.18
N GLY A 800 -5.89 0.93 21.13
CA GLY A 800 -7.35 1.05 21.23
C GLY A 800 -7.94 0.72 22.60
N GLY A 801 -9.09 1.32 22.92
CA GLY A 801 -9.78 1.19 24.21
C GLY A 801 -9.13 2.01 25.35
N LYS A 802 -9.45 1.68 26.61
CA LYS A 802 -8.80 2.28 27.81
C LYS A 802 -7.42 1.68 28.12
N ALA A 803 -6.83 0.93 27.19
CA ALA A 803 -5.59 0.21 27.42
C ALA A 803 -4.39 1.18 27.38
N GLU A 804 -3.51 1.10 28.37
CA GLU A 804 -2.25 1.84 28.35
C GLU A 804 -1.24 1.13 27.43
N ARG A 805 -0.43 1.95 26.74
CA ARG A 805 0.68 1.48 25.90
C ARG A 805 1.73 0.77 26.76
N PRO A 806 2.10 -0.48 26.43
CA PRO A 806 3.25 -1.13 27.06
C PRO A 806 4.54 -0.34 26.83
N ALA A 807 5.37 -0.23 27.87
CA ALA A 807 6.68 0.41 27.75
C ALA A 807 7.59 -0.41 26.83
N LEU A 808 8.32 0.25 25.93
CA LEU A 808 9.22 -0.44 25.01
C LEU A 808 10.58 -0.71 25.67
N SER A 809 11.07 -1.94 25.54
CA SER A 809 12.43 -2.32 25.94
C SER A 809 13.46 -2.11 24.82
N GLY A 810 14.73 -2.12 25.19
CA GLY A 810 15.85 -2.09 24.22
C GLY A 810 16.14 -0.69 23.68
N PHE A 811 16.53 -0.61 22.41
CA PHE A 811 16.91 0.64 21.74
C PHE A 811 16.14 0.87 20.43
N LEU A 812 15.80 2.13 20.17
CA LEU A 812 15.07 2.57 18.97
C LEU A 812 15.84 3.68 18.27
N GLY A 813 16.14 3.49 16.99
CA GLY A 813 16.55 4.55 16.07
C GLY A 813 15.37 5.01 15.23
N GLN A 814 15.10 6.32 15.19
CA GLN A 814 14.02 6.90 14.43
C GLN A 814 14.50 8.06 13.54
N GLN A 815 14.10 8.01 12.27
CA GLN A 815 14.22 9.11 11.31
C GLN A 815 12.83 9.54 10.85
N THR A 816 12.54 10.85 10.86
CA THR A 816 11.24 11.38 10.42
C THR A 816 11.45 12.36 9.27
N TYR A 817 10.72 12.15 8.18
CA TYR A 817 10.67 13.01 7.00
C TYR A 817 9.28 13.60 6.86
N ILE A 818 9.23 14.86 6.40
CA ILE A 818 7.99 15.60 6.25
C ILE A 818 7.88 16.12 4.82
N ARG A 819 6.69 15.96 4.23
CA ARG A 819 6.29 16.62 2.98
C ARG A 819 4.97 17.33 3.19
N ALA A 820 4.87 18.61 2.88
CA ALA A 820 3.64 19.38 3.07
C ALA A 820 3.19 20.07 1.78
N TYR A 821 1.92 19.91 1.43
CA TYR A 821 1.24 20.57 0.32
C TYR A 821 0.50 21.79 0.86
N ILE A 822 0.98 22.97 0.49
CA ILE A 822 0.50 24.24 1.04
C ILE A 822 -0.23 25.00 -0.07
N PRO A 823 -1.57 25.16 0.01
CA PRO A 823 -2.31 25.92 -0.99
C PRO A 823 -1.92 27.40 -0.97
N LEU A 824 -1.87 28.01 -2.15
CA LEU A 824 -1.76 29.46 -2.30
C LEU A 824 -3.11 30.11 -2.06
N GLN A 825 -3.13 31.16 -1.26
CA GLN A 825 -4.33 31.96 -1.04
C GLN A 825 -4.62 32.80 -2.28
N SER A 826 -5.87 32.76 -2.75
CA SER A 826 -6.34 33.66 -3.80
C SER A 826 -6.19 35.11 -3.34
N ALA A 827 -5.75 35.98 -4.25
CA ALA A 827 -5.79 37.42 -4.01
C ALA A 827 -7.26 37.85 -3.96
N LYS A 828 -7.83 37.98 -2.75
CA LYS A 828 -9.11 38.64 -2.56
C LYS A 828 -8.99 40.13 -2.82
#